data_AF-A0A7X9ISP6-F1
#
_entry.id   AF-A0A7X9ISP6-F1
#
_cell.length_a   1.000
_cell.length_b   1.000
_cell.length_c   1.000
_cell.angle_alpha   90.00
_cell.angle_beta   90.00
_cell.angle_gamma   90.00
#
_symmetry.space_group_name_H-M   'P 1'
#
loop_
_entity.id
_entity.type
_entity.pdbx_description
1 polymer ?
#
loop_
_entity_poly.entity_id
_entity_poly.type
_entity_poly.pdbx_seq_one_letter_code
_entity_poly.pdbx_strand_id
1 'polypeptide(L)'
;MRLSVATMLLPVALVAGCGDRVLEEPILECPESGGVCPDPLRINEVVARNQGVWIDEAGETDDWIELHNSGAGPLFLGGYRIGDEEDDLHPLPEVTLEPGAVLLLWADGEPEEGALHLPFRLSGTADTILLVSPARRLVDRVEWTEAAPNESLARLPDGEGVPVRCGWATPARANGSACGPPPPPAMPATVEFREFGWPERWPEPAGPLVLSELALRPAAFVEVQNVSGAAVDLSRYELTVKEQPPGAPWPMRVEGRALAWPVGSLEPGARIVVPVTAGDTAGLEAAPDFEGVVSLFEIGVGAPVDRVDFMAWPEGAVLARVPDGWGRHRFCANATPGEPNDACEPVLGREVPGRLRHLRTPGDFAALADGETTLGMDAVKFVVDMDAGDVVHLLGNRAWDLHYTFIRERIDGDPHLDRCDPEQNDLFHLGWARFSEEEYFRVEGRRYLLGTIVHHAGRDLWTVEFTTGDAIVASQMLRAFFAVARHVDFPTELWIRPQGSRQTRELLSVDGQAPIVDENEPFRGMTLQPLSPGVAYGTLTFVPAADLARTPLGPRVVAVTDQVPNDLPLVGGLITEAFQTPLAHVNVLSHNRGTPNMALAGARSDPRVAPRLGTLVRLEVLPGGFDLRAADPAEAEAFWASRRPTGDPLRPRLDTTVRGVRMLADLGIEDLGAVGAKAALLAELGRLAASGGVCAPVLPPGAFAVPLVHFREHAEASGAARMLVEAEADPAFGTDPRVRSERLAAVRAAIRSHPVDPALLREVTERIESLFGARRVRIRSSSNAEDLPGFNGAGLYTSASAAAGDPDRPVEDAIRAVWASLYDERAYDERAYANVDERAVAMGLLVHEAFLSERANGVVITRNILNPIRSDQYYVNAQAGEASVTNPAPGVTTEQFLYRRGRSPRLVYYARSSLLPDGEQVLSTAEADELACVVQRIHDYFQPRLDPAGENRWFAMDVEFKLVGPGRDLVIKQARPYVLADAGRPTDCREF
;
A
#
# COMPACT_ATOMS: atom_id res chain seq x y z
N MET A 1 50.73 3.29 94.04
CA MET A 1 49.60 2.72 94.80
C MET A 1 48.34 3.02 94.02
N ARG A 2 47.60 2.04 93.50
CA ARG A 2 47.90 1.28 92.26
C ARG A 2 46.89 1.76 91.19
N LEU A 3 47.14 1.99 89.91
CA LEU A 3 48.27 2.25 88.98
C LEU A 3 47.56 2.15 87.58
N SER A 4 47.61 3.02 86.58
CA SER A 4 48.47 4.14 86.22
C SER A 4 47.74 5.04 85.21
N VAL A 5 48.06 6.34 85.23
CA VAL A 5 47.78 7.30 84.15
C VAL A 5 49.04 7.43 83.29
N ALA A 6 48.83 7.87 82.04
CA ALA A 6 49.77 8.50 81.11
C ALA A 6 50.74 7.61 80.32
N THR A 7 51.14 7.89 79.07
CA THR A 7 50.77 8.83 77.99
C THR A 7 51.73 8.48 76.81
N MET A 8 51.27 8.70 75.57
CA MET A 8 52.05 9.12 74.38
C MET A 8 52.60 8.12 73.33
N LEU A 9 52.32 8.53 72.08
CA LEU A 9 53.05 8.40 70.79
C LEU A 9 52.52 7.40 69.73
N LEU A 10 51.86 7.98 68.72
CA LEU A 10 51.63 7.50 67.34
C LEU A 10 52.97 7.33 66.57
N PRO A 11 53.09 6.58 65.43
CA PRO A 11 52.14 6.61 64.29
C PRO A 11 51.89 5.32 63.45
N VAL A 12 50.70 5.33 62.83
CA VAL A 12 50.31 4.95 61.44
C VAL A 12 50.89 3.68 60.80
N ALA A 13 49.98 2.74 60.49
CA ALA A 13 49.98 1.98 59.24
C ALA A 13 48.53 1.84 58.73
N LEU A 14 48.30 2.30 57.49
CA LEU A 14 47.08 2.09 56.71
C LEU A 14 46.94 0.59 56.37
N VAL A 15 45.76 0.02 56.57
CA VAL A 15 45.28 -1.13 55.78
C VAL A 15 43.86 -0.79 55.33
N ALA A 16 43.69 -0.77 54.01
CA ALA A 16 42.41 -0.68 53.33
C ALA A 16 41.69 -2.03 53.32
N GLY A 17 40.36 -2.00 53.23
CA GLY A 17 39.57 -3.06 52.62
C GLY A 17 38.75 -3.93 53.58
N CYS A 18 37.47 -3.59 53.72
CA CYS A 18 36.34 -4.45 53.35
C CYS A 18 35.05 -3.63 53.54
N GLY A 19 34.42 -3.26 52.43
CA GLY A 19 33.03 -2.81 52.45
C GLY A 19 32.14 -4.03 52.67
N ASP A 20 31.23 -3.94 53.63
CA ASP A 20 30.20 -4.94 53.87
C ASP A 20 29.34 -5.10 52.60
N ARG A 21 29.53 -6.20 51.86
CA ARG A 21 28.47 -6.72 50.99
C ARG A 21 27.42 -7.31 51.93
N VAL A 22 26.28 -6.65 52.04
CA VAL A 22 25.08 -7.25 52.61
C VAL A 22 24.76 -8.46 51.72
N LEU A 23 24.89 -9.66 52.25
CA LEU A 23 24.41 -10.87 51.59
C LEU A 23 22.88 -10.75 51.56
N GLU A 24 22.31 -10.47 50.40
CA GLU A 24 20.87 -10.64 50.21
C GLU A 24 20.54 -12.11 50.54
N GLU A 25 19.45 -12.32 51.28
CA GLU A 25 19.03 -13.68 51.62
C GLU A 25 18.76 -14.49 50.31
N PRO A 26 18.72 -15.84 50.30
CA PRO A 26 18.55 -16.62 49.06
C PRO A 26 17.09 -16.70 48.57
N ILE A 27 16.84 -16.73 47.26
CA ILE A 27 15.50 -16.92 46.68
C ILE A 27 14.90 -18.26 47.14
N LEU A 28 13.64 -18.24 47.60
CA LEU A 28 12.94 -19.43 48.08
C LEU A 28 12.16 -20.08 46.93
N GLU A 29 12.62 -21.25 46.48
CA GLU A 29 11.92 -22.06 45.49
C GLU A 29 10.85 -22.97 46.12
N CYS A 30 9.85 -23.36 45.33
CA CYS A 30 8.83 -24.35 45.70
C CYS A 30 9.05 -25.67 44.92
N PRO A 31 9.71 -26.68 45.51
CA PRO A 31 10.10 -27.90 44.80
C PRO A 31 8.91 -28.71 44.27
N GLU A 32 7.78 -28.66 44.96
CA GLU A 32 6.54 -29.36 44.59
C GLU A 32 5.87 -28.79 43.32
N SER A 33 6.37 -27.67 42.80
CA SER A 33 5.84 -26.93 41.65
C SER A 33 6.94 -26.59 40.63
N GLY A 34 7.95 -27.46 40.51
CA GLY A 34 9.03 -27.28 39.54
C GLY A 34 9.97 -26.11 39.85
N GLY A 35 10.06 -25.71 41.13
CA GLY A 35 10.91 -24.60 41.58
C GLY A 35 10.21 -23.24 41.64
N VAL A 36 8.98 -23.13 41.13
CA VAL A 36 8.19 -21.87 41.10
C VAL A 36 7.03 -21.95 42.09
N CYS A 37 6.87 -20.95 42.95
CA CYS A 37 5.81 -20.88 43.96
C CYS A 37 4.50 -20.33 43.38
N PRO A 38 3.34 -20.92 43.69
CA PRO A 38 2.05 -20.41 43.22
C PRO A 38 1.78 -18.97 43.68
N ASP A 39 1.44 -18.08 42.74
CA ASP A 39 1.09 -16.68 42.97
C ASP A 39 0.12 -16.19 41.88
N PRO A 40 -0.77 -15.22 42.17
CA PRO A 40 -1.61 -14.61 41.16
C PRO A 40 -0.86 -13.69 40.16
N LEU A 41 0.34 -13.18 40.49
CA LEU A 41 1.13 -12.39 39.55
C LEU A 41 1.94 -13.32 38.63
N ARG A 42 1.80 -13.14 37.33
CA ARG A 42 2.48 -13.95 36.32
C ARG A 42 3.17 -13.07 35.29
N ILE A 43 4.31 -13.53 34.78
CA ILE A 43 4.89 -12.97 33.56
C ILE A 43 4.02 -13.47 32.41
N ASN A 44 3.29 -12.57 31.77
CA ASN A 44 2.31 -12.90 30.74
C ASN A 44 2.92 -12.98 29.35
N GLU A 45 3.77 -12.00 29.03
CA GLU A 45 4.33 -11.81 27.71
C GLU A 45 5.71 -11.14 27.81
N VAL A 46 6.64 -11.52 26.93
CA VAL A 46 7.99 -10.93 26.87
C VAL A 46 8.39 -10.74 25.42
N VAL A 47 8.90 -9.56 25.07
CA VAL A 47 9.56 -9.29 23.78
C VAL A 47 10.98 -8.79 24.07
N ALA A 48 11.97 -9.65 23.81
CA ALA A 48 13.39 -9.40 24.09
C ALA A 48 14.19 -8.82 22.90
N ARG A 49 13.51 -8.56 21.78
CA ARG A 49 14.07 -7.87 20.60
C ARG A 49 12.99 -7.06 19.93
N ASN A 50 12.50 -6.03 20.60
CA ASN A 50 11.49 -5.16 20.03
C ASN A 50 12.11 -4.31 18.90
N GLN A 51 11.55 -4.43 17.70
CA GLN A 51 11.89 -3.64 16.52
C GLN A 51 10.63 -2.97 15.95
N GLY A 52 9.71 -2.60 16.84
CA GLY A 52 8.50 -1.87 16.51
C GLY A 52 7.21 -2.69 16.59
N VAL A 53 7.11 -3.66 17.52
CA VAL A 53 5.82 -4.25 17.90
C VAL A 53 5.03 -3.30 18.80
N TRP A 54 5.74 -2.58 19.66
CA TRP A 54 5.20 -1.55 20.54
C TRP A 54 6.23 -0.43 20.70
N ILE A 55 5.77 0.71 21.20
CA ILE A 55 6.61 1.86 21.55
C ILE A 55 6.27 2.36 22.94
N ASP A 56 7.26 2.95 23.60
CA ASP A 56 7.09 3.63 24.88
C ASP A 56 6.59 5.07 24.74
N GLU A 57 6.50 5.79 25.86
CA GLU A 57 6.13 7.21 25.90
C GLU A 57 7.14 8.15 25.22
N ALA A 58 8.40 7.72 25.11
CA ALA A 58 9.48 8.44 24.44
C ALA A 58 9.44 8.25 22.91
N GLY A 59 8.79 7.17 22.43
CA GLY A 59 8.71 6.76 21.04
C GLY A 59 9.73 5.67 20.68
N GLU A 60 10.37 5.05 21.65
CA GLU A 60 11.46 4.10 21.48
C GLU A 60 10.90 2.67 21.41
N THR A 61 11.62 1.77 20.74
CA THR A 61 11.19 0.37 20.56
C THR A 61 11.94 -0.55 21.52
N ASP A 62 11.92 -0.24 22.81
CA ASP A 62 12.64 -1.02 23.82
C ASP A 62 12.00 -2.37 24.10
N ASP A 63 12.83 -3.28 24.60
CA ASP A 63 12.38 -4.60 25.03
C ASP A 63 11.43 -4.44 26.21
N TRP A 64 10.46 -5.35 26.35
CA TRP A 64 9.45 -5.20 27.38
C TRP A 64 8.95 -6.52 27.95
N ILE A 65 8.41 -6.41 29.16
CA ILE A 65 7.86 -7.49 29.96
C ILE A 65 6.46 -7.08 30.38
N GLU A 66 5.47 -7.94 30.11
CA GLU A 66 4.10 -7.75 30.58
C GLU A 66 3.81 -8.67 31.76
N LEU A 67 3.26 -8.10 32.83
CA LEU A 67 2.76 -8.79 34.00
C LEU A 67 1.24 -8.87 33.97
N HIS A 68 0.68 -9.99 34.41
CA HIS A 68 -0.77 -10.21 34.48
C HIS A 68 -1.20 -10.64 35.89
N ASN A 69 -2.29 -10.06 36.39
CA ASN A 69 -2.96 -10.53 37.60
C ASN A 69 -3.99 -11.63 37.25
N SER A 70 -3.59 -12.89 37.37
CA SER A 70 -4.45 -14.06 37.15
C SER A 70 -5.35 -14.39 38.36
N GLY A 71 -5.33 -13.56 39.41
CA GLY A 71 -6.13 -13.73 40.62
C GLY A 71 -7.56 -13.19 40.47
N ALA A 72 -8.44 -13.58 41.40
CA ALA A 72 -9.83 -13.11 41.45
C ALA A 72 -10.03 -11.78 42.19
N GLY A 73 -8.95 -11.17 42.73
CA GLY A 73 -8.99 -9.93 43.50
C GLY A 73 -7.86 -8.97 43.11
N PRO A 74 -7.97 -7.68 43.50
CA PRO A 74 -6.93 -6.70 43.24
C PRO A 74 -5.60 -7.10 43.89
N LEU A 75 -4.49 -6.89 43.18
CA LEU A 75 -3.14 -7.27 43.62
C LEU A 75 -2.24 -6.03 43.67
N PHE A 76 -1.71 -5.73 44.85
CA PHE A 76 -0.73 -4.65 45.02
C PHE A 76 0.68 -5.16 44.75
N LEU A 77 1.40 -4.53 43.83
CA LEU A 77 2.73 -4.97 43.39
C LEU A 77 3.87 -4.52 44.31
N GLY A 78 3.59 -3.67 45.30
CA GLY A 78 4.60 -3.19 46.25
C GLY A 78 5.32 -4.33 46.96
N GLY A 79 6.64 -4.36 46.84
CA GLY A 79 7.53 -5.36 47.43
C GLY A 79 7.81 -6.58 46.54
N TYR A 80 7.14 -6.74 45.38
CA TYR A 80 7.59 -7.66 44.36
C TYR A 80 8.87 -7.14 43.70
N ARG A 81 9.69 -8.06 43.17
CA ARG A 81 10.93 -7.75 42.46
C ARG A 81 11.04 -8.52 41.15
N ILE A 82 11.75 -7.96 40.18
CA ILE A 82 12.03 -8.55 38.86
C ILE A 82 13.50 -8.34 38.48
N GLY A 83 14.10 -9.27 37.74
CA GLY A 83 15.46 -9.15 37.20
C GLY A 83 15.80 -10.29 36.25
N ASP A 84 16.90 -10.14 35.52
CA ASP A 84 17.48 -11.13 34.61
C ASP A 84 18.56 -12.02 35.28
N GLU A 85 19.05 -11.60 36.46
CA GLU A 85 20.00 -12.36 37.29
C GLU A 85 19.49 -12.51 38.73
N GLU A 86 19.86 -13.62 39.41
CA GLU A 86 19.44 -13.89 40.80
C GLU A 86 19.97 -12.84 41.80
N ASP A 87 21.15 -12.28 41.52
CA ASP A 87 21.85 -11.32 42.38
C ASP A 87 21.54 -9.85 41.99
N ASP A 88 20.70 -9.60 40.98
CA ASP A 88 20.34 -8.25 40.49
C ASP A 88 18.82 -8.10 40.31
N LEU A 89 18.09 -8.08 41.43
CA LEU A 89 16.62 -7.96 41.45
C LEU A 89 16.16 -6.54 41.83
N HIS A 90 15.31 -5.95 40.99
CA HIS A 90 14.80 -4.59 41.13
C HIS A 90 13.33 -4.55 41.59
N PRO A 91 12.93 -3.58 42.42
CA PRO A 91 11.55 -3.46 42.88
C PRO A 91 10.58 -3.09 41.74
N LEU A 92 9.40 -3.70 41.75
CA LEU A 92 8.28 -3.30 40.88
C LEU A 92 7.63 -1.99 41.35
N PRO A 93 6.92 -1.25 40.46
CA PRO A 93 6.22 -0.03 40.83
C PRO A 93 5.09 -0.29 41.85
N GLU A 94 4.85 0.68 42.74
CA GLU A 94 3.81 0.59 43.78
C GLU A 94 2.39 0.85 43.22
N VAL A 95 1.92 -0.06 42.35
CA VAL A 95 0.60 0.00 41.72
C VAL A 95 -0.28 -1.18 42.11
N THR A 96 -1.60 -1.01 42.03
CA THR A 96 -2.58 -2.09 42.21
C THR A 96 -3.12 -2.53 40.86
N LEU A 97 -2.96 -3.82 40.53
CA LEU A 97 -3.56 -4.44 39.36
C LEU A 97 -4.91 -5.06 39.71
N GLU A 98 -5.97 -4.63 39.04
CA GLU A 98 -7.29 -5.25 39.14
C GLU A 98 -7.27 -6.69 38.57
N PRO A 99 -8.26 -7.55 38.91
CA PRO A 99 -8.36 -8.90 38.35
C PRO A 99 -8.36 -8.87 36.82
N GLY A 100 -7.47 -9.65 36.18
CA GLY A 100 -7.34 -9.70 34.73
C GLY A 100 -6.63 -8.50 34.10
N ALA A 101 -6.15 -7.53 34.89
CA ALA A 101 -5.39 -6.40 34.38
C ALA A 101 -3.93 -6.80 34.11
N VAL A 102 -3.32 -6.09 33.16
CA VAL A 102 -1.92 -6.24 32.77
C VAL A 102 -1.10 -4.97 33.04
N LEU A 103 0.21 -5.10 33.17
CA LEU A 103 1.17 -4.01 33.31
C LEU A 103 2.39 -4.26 32.44
N LEU A 104 2.73 -3.30 31.58
CA LEU A 104 3.92 -3.35 30.73
C LEU A 104 5.08 -2.61 31.41
N LEU A 105 6.27 -3.22 31.38
CA LEU A 105 7.52 -2.68 31.89
C LEU A 105 8.57 -2.71 30.78
N TRP A 106 9.32 -1.62 30.61
CA TRP A 106 10.38 -1.49 29.61
C TRP A 106 11.71 -1.95 30.20
N ALA A 107 12.41 -2.85 29.51
CA ALA A 107 13.72 -3.36 29.89
C ALA A 107 14.78 -2.70 29.00
N ASP A 108 15.04 -1.42 29.25
CA ASP A 108 15.87 -0.52 28.45
C ASP A 108 17.15 -0.06 29.14
N GLY A 109 17.26 -0.23 30.46
CA GLY A 109 18.38 0.29 31.24
C GLY A 109 18.30 1.78 31.57
N GLU A 110 17.12 2.40 31.41
CA GLU A 110 16.92 3.86 31.48
C GLU A 110 15.85 4.23 32.53
N PRO A 111 16.05 3.87 33.82
CA PRO A 111 15.05 4.06 34.87
C PRO A 111 14.72 5.54 35.18
N GLU A 112 15.53 6.47 34.66
CA GLU A 112 15.25 7.91 34.70
C GLU A 112 14.04 8.33 33.85
N GLU A 113 13.62 7.52 32.88
CA GLU A 113 12.48 7.78 32.00
C GLU A 113 11.14 7.65 32.73
N GLY A 114 11.04 6.74 33.70
CA GLY A 114 9.83 6.59 34.51
C GLY A 114 9.78 5.32 35.36
N ALA A 115 8.72 5.20 36.16
CA ALA A 115 8.52 4.07 37.06
C ALA A 115 8.22 2.73 36.35
N LEU A 116 8.01 2.77 35.03
CA LEU A 116 7.80 1.59 34.19
C LEU A 116 9.09 1.12 33.49
N HIS A 117 10.19 1.87 33.61
CA HIS A 117 11.47 1.57 32.97
C HIS A 117 12.41 0.87 33.96
N LEU A 118 12.96 -0.25 33.53
CA LEU A 118 13.80 -1.14 34.33
C LEU A 118 15.28 -0.82 34.09
N PRO A 119 16.15 -0.98 35.10
CA PRO A 119 17.56 -0.61 35.00
C PRO A 119 18.45 -1.63 34.25
N PHE A 120 17.86 -2.56 33.51
CA PHE A 120 18.56 -3.60 32.74
C PHE A 120 17.91 -3.80 31.36
N ARG A 121 18.63 -4.47 30.45
CA ARG A 121 18.20 -4.78 29.07
C ARG A 121 18.15 -6.29 28.85
N LEU A 122 17.26 -6.74 27.97
CA LEU A 122 17.16 -8.16 27.62
C LEU A 122 18.15 -8.54 26.50
N SER A 123 18.63 -9.78 26.55
CA SER A 123 19.48 -10.38 25.53
C SER A 123 18.66 -11.09 24.44
N GLY A 124 18.90 -10.73 23.19
CA GLY A 124 18.30 -11.41 22.03
C GLY A 124 18.82 -12.84 21.77
N THR A 125 19.79 -13.32 22.56
CA THR A 125 20.35 -14.67 22.45
C THR A 125 19.80 -15.56 23.57
N ALA A 126 20.61 -15.95 24.54
CA ALA A 126 20.14 -16.65 25.73
C ALA A 126 19.95 -15.68 26.89
N ASP A 127 18.84 -15.82 27.61
CA ASP A 127 18.52 -15.00 28.78
C ASP A 127 17.42 -15.64 29.66
N THR A 128 17.19 -15.07 30.85
CA THR A 128 16.13 -15.45 31.79
C THR A 128 15.48 -14.22 32.44
N ILE A 129 14.23 -14.33 32.88
CA ILE A 129 13.55 -13.34 33.72
C ILE A 129 13.00 -14.03 34.95
N LEU A 130 13.29 -13.47 36.12
CA LEU A 130 12.86 -13.94 37.43
C LEU A 130 11.87 -12.96 38.03
N LEU A 131 10.72 -13.46 38.48
CA LEU A 131 9.74 -12.68 39.24
C LEU A 131 9.67 -13.21 40.67
N VAL A 132 9.85 -12.32 41.65
CA VAL A 132 10.01 -12.67 43.06
C VAL A 132 9.01 -11.90 43.94
N SER A 133 8.33 -12.62 44.83
CA SER A 133 7.35 -12.05 45.78
C SER A 133 8.01 -11.26 46.93
N PRO A 134 7.26 -10.46 47.71
CA PRO A 134 7.76 -9.80 48.91
C PRO A 134 8.33 -10.76 49.98
N ALA A 135 7.88 -12.02 49.98
CA ALA A 135 8.41 -13.08 50.84
C ALA A 135 9.68 -13.75 50.27
N ARG A 136 10.25 -13.17 49.21
CA ARG A 136 11.40 -13.63 48.43
C ARG A 136 11.27 -15.05 47.89
N ARG A 137 10.03 -15.43 47.55
CA ARG A 137 9.74 -16.66 46.80
C ARG A 137 9.77 -16.37 45.32
N LEU A 138 10.39 -17.26 44.54
CA LEU A 138 10.29 -17.20 43.08
C LEU A 138 8.86 -17.56 42.67
N VAL A 139 8.15 -16.63 42.05
CA VAL A 139 6.73 -16.79 41.67
C VAL A 139 6.51 -16.99 40.18
N ASP A 140 7.46 -16.57 39.34
CA ASP A 140 7.47 -16.95 37.93
C ASP A 140 8.88 -16.91 37.34
N ARG A 141 9.10 -17.65 36.25
CA ARG A 141 10.33 -17.62 35.45
C ARG A 141 10.06 -17.81 33.97
N VAL A 142 10.78 -17.09 33.11
CA VAL A 142 10.72 -17.21 31.65
C VAL A 142 12.14 -17.25 31.09
N GLU A 143 12.46 -18.20 30.21
CA GLU A 143 13.80 -18.45 29.68
C GLU A 143 13.77 -18.62 28.16
N TRP A 144 14.81 -18.17 27.46
CA TRP A 144 14.99 -18.42 26.02
C TRP A 144 16.46 -18.60 25.63
N THR A 145 16.69 -19.18 24.44
CA THR A 145 18.04 -19.47 23.90
C THR A 145 18.40 -18.62 22.68
N GLU A 146 17.38 -18.11 21.99
CA GLU A 146 17.46 -17.10 20.94
C GLU A 146 16.09 -16.41 20.91
N ALA A 147 16.03 -15.12 20.62
CA ALA A 147 14.81 -14.41 20.28
C ALA A 147 14.92 -13.87 18.85
N ALA A 148 13.92 -14.16 18.02
CA ALA A 148 13.81 -13.48 16.73
C ALA A 148 13.33 -12.03 16.95
N PRO A 149 13.67 -11.08 16.06
CA PRO A 149 13.10 -9.74 16.13
C PRO A 149 11.57 -9.79 16.17
N ASN A 150 10.96 -9.00 17.07
CA ASN A 150 9.51 -8.90 17.27
C ASN A 150 8.81 -10.19 17.74
N GLU A 151 9.57 -11.23 18.09
CA GLU A 151 9.01 -12.47 18.65
C GLU A 151 8.61 -12.25 20.10
N SER A 152 7.43 -12.75 20.44
CA SER A 152 6.87 -12.73 21.78
C SER A 152 6.93 -14.12 22.42
N LEU A 153 7.24 -14.17 23.71
CA LEU A 153 7.05 -15.33 24.57
C LEU A 153 5.76 -15.11 25.38
N ALA A 154 4.63 -15.58 24.85
CA ALA A 154 3.30 -15.30 25.39
C ALA A 154 2.67 -16.52 26.07
N ARG A 155 1.92 -16.29 27.16
CA ARG A 155 1.03 -17.29 27.74
C ARG A 155 -0.33 -17.26 27.04
N LEU A 156 -0.82 -18.43 26.62
CA LEU A 156 -2.08 -18.57 25.88
C LEU A 156 -2.97 -19.62 26.55
N PRO A 157 -4.08 -19.25 27.20
CA PRO A 157 -4.55 -17.90 27.55
C PRO A 157 -3.69 -17.15 28.59
N ASP A 158 -4.01 -15.87 28.83
CA ASP A 158 -3.28 -15.00 29.75
C ASP A 158 -3.07 -15.63 31.14
N GLY A 159 -1.83 -15.59 31.64
CA GLY A 159 -1.44 -16.16 32.93
C GLY A 159 -1.45 -17.69 33.03
N GLU A 160 -1.83 -18.41 31.97
CA GLU A 160 -1.96 -19.88 31.97
C GLU A 160 -0.85 -20.59 31.20
N GLY A 161 -0.60 -21.86 31.54
CA GLY A 161 0.36 -22.71 30.83
C GLY A 161 1.81 -22.25 30.96
N VAL A 162 2.67 -22.69 30.02
CA VAL A 162 4.05 -22.21 29.83
C VAL A 162 4.07 -21.19 28.68
N PRO A 163 4.96 -20.18 28.69
CA PRO A 163 5.08 -19.26 27.57
C PRO A 163 5.41 -20.02 26.29
N VAL A 164 4.76 -19.64 25.19
CA VAL A 164 5.02 -20.17 23.86
C VAL A 164 5.52 -19.06 22.96
N ARG A 165 6.37 -19.43 21.99
CA ARG A 165 6.87 -18.50 20.99
C ARG A 165 5.75 -18.11 20.02
N CYS A 166 5.51 -16.81 19.92
CA CYS A 166 4.52 -16.22 19.03
C CYS A 166 5.21 -15.18 18.14
N GLY A 167 4.90 -15.22 16.84
CA GLY A 167 5.32 -14.17 15.92
C GLY A 167 4.52 -12.87 16.06
N TRP A 168 3.56 -12.81 16.99
CA TRP A 168 2.66 -11.70 17.24
C TRP A 168 2.74 -11.36 18.71
N ALA A 169 3.00 -10.09 19.04
CA ALA A 169 2.86 -9.64 20.40
C ALA A 169 1.54 -8.91 20.61
N THR A 170 1.03 -8.97 21.84
CA THR A 170 -0.26 -8.40 22.24
C THR A 170 -0.08 -7.42 23.40
N PRO A 171 0.82 -6.43 23.28
CA PRO A 171 1.11 -5.49 24.37
C PRO A 171 -0.16 -4.81 24.86
N ALA A 172 -0.38 -4.84 26.17
CA ALA A 172 -1.53 -4.28 26.86
C ALA A 172 -2.90 -4.85 26.41
N ARG A 173 -2.92 -6.03 25.78
CA ARG A 173 -4.12 -6.72 25.29
C ARG A 173 -4.06 -8.19 25.68
N ALA A 174 -5.21 -8.86 25.66
CA ALA A 174 -5.26 -10.29 25.93
C ALA A 174 -4.57 -11.09 24.82
N ASN A 175 -3.73 -12.06 25.18
CA ASN A 175 -2.99 -12.90 24.23
C ASN A 175 -3.92 -13.89 23.48
N GLY A 176 -5.09 -14.20 24.05
CA GLY A 176 -6.08 -15.12 23.46
C GLY A 176 -5.70 -16.60 23.59
N SER A 177 -6.34 -17.49 22.82
CA SER A 177 -6.16 -18.95 22.95
C SER A 177 -5.22 -19.57 21.91
N ALA A 178 -4.67 -18.78 20.98
CA ALA A 178 -3.79 -19.26 19.92
C ALA A 178 -2.90 -18.11 19.39
N CYS A 179 -1.69 -18.45 18.94
CA CYS A 179 -0.81 -17.50 18.28
C CYS A 179 -1.44 -17.03 16.96
N GLY A 180 -1.72 -15.73 16.82
CA GLY A 180 -2.27 -15.17 15.60
C GLY A 180 -2.36 -13.65 15.59
N PRO A 181 -2.54 -13.04 14.41
CA PRO A 181 -2.69 -11.60 14.30
C PRO A 181 -3.85 -11.07 15.12
N PRO A 182 -3.69 -9.91 15.80
CA PRO A 182 -4.87 -9.18 16.24
C PRO A 182 -5.70 -8.86 15.00
N PRO A 183 -7.04 -8.97 15.06
CA PRO A 183 -7.88 -8.53 13.95
C PRO A 183 -7.51 -7.06 13.65
N PRO A 184 -7.31 -6.69 12.36
CA PRO A 184 -7.00 -5.31 12.02
C PRO A 184 -8.05 -4.40 12.66
N PRO A 185 -7.65 -3.26 13.24
CA PRO A 185 -8.60 -2.35 13.86
C PRO A 185 -9.69 -2.06 12.83
N ALA A 186 -10.92 -2.44 13.15
CA ALA A 186 -12.04 -2.16 12.27
C ALA A 186 -12.08 -0.64 12.15
N MET A 187 -12.06 -0.07 10.94
CA MET A 187 -12.45 1.32 10.78
C MET A 187 -13.95 1.36 11.08
N PRO A 188 -14.38 1.79 12.29
CA PRO A 188 -15.78 1.75 12.64
C PRO A 188 -16.52 2.66 11.66
N ALA A 189 -17.81 2.40 11.46
CA ALA A 189 -18.63 3.31 10.69
C ALA A 189 -18.57 4.68 11.35
N THR A 190 -18.22 5.73 10.60
CA THR A 190 -18.33 7.09 11.13
C THR A 190 -19.80 7.49 11.18
N VAL A 191 -20.62 6.93 10.28
CA VAL A 191 -22.08 7.06 10.25
C VAL A 191 -22.74 5.74 9.84
N GLU A 192 -23.85 5.38 10.49
CA GLU A 192 -24.75 4.32 10.03
C GLU A 192 -25.94 4.92 9.26
N PHE A 193 -26.20 4.40 8.06
CA PHE A 193 -27.36 4.77 7.23
C PHE A 193 -28.44 3.69 7.29
N ARG A 194 -29.71 4.09 7.12
CA ARG A 194 -30.83 3.16 7.03
C ARG A 194 -30.81 2.38 5.73
N GLU A 195 -31.16 1.11 5.80
CA GLU A 195 -31.30 0.25 4.64
C GLU A 195 -32.33 0.80 3.64
N PHE A 196 -32.00 0.77 2.36
CA PHE A 196 -32.89 1.16 1.29
C PHE A 196 -33.65 -0.05 0.75
N GLY A 197 -34.98 -0.01 0.82
CA GLY A 197 -35.85 -1.03 0.24
C GLY A 197 -36.02 -0.82 -1.26
N TRP A 198 -35.28 -1.56 -2.08
CA TRP A 198 -35.52 -1.60 -3.52
C TRP A 198 -36.94 -2.10 -3.81
N PRO A 199 -37.68 -1.47 -4.75
CA PRO A 199 -38.91 -2.03 -5.25
C PRO A 199 -38.67 -3.42 -5.87
N GLU A 200 -39.66 -4.31 -5.78
CA GLU A 200 -39.59 -5.65 -6.39
C GLU A 200 -39.27 -5.59 -7.89
N ARG A 201 -39.68 -4.51 -8.57
CA ARG A 201 -39.40 -4.22 -9.98
C ARG A 201 -38.84 -2.82 -10.12
N TRP A 202 -37.64 -2.71 -10.69
CA TRP A 202 -37.03 -1.39 -10.91
C TRP A 202 -36.19 -1.31 -12.20
N PRO A 203 -36.43 -0.29 -13.06
CA PRO A 203 -37.58 0.63 -13.02
C PRO A 203 -38.90 -0.09 -13.34
N GLU A 204 -40.01 0.35 -12.74
CA GLU A 204 -41.33 -0.16 -13.08
C GLU A 204 -41.76 0.33 -14.49
N PRO A 205 -42.39 -0.51 -15.33
CA PRO A 205 -42.89 -0.06 -16.63
C PRO A 205 -43.85 1.12 -16.51
N ALA A 206 -43.67 2.15 -17.33
CA ALA A 206 -44.48 3.37 -17.27
C ALA A 206 -45.86 3.21 -17.92
N GLY A 207 -46.15 2.05 -18.53
CA GLY A 207 -47.44 1.77 -19.14
C GLY A 207 -47.61 0.30 -19.54
N PRO A 208 -48.67 -0.01 -20.31
CA PRO A 208 -49.09 -1.40 -20.53
C PRO A 208 -48.24 -2.15 -21.57
N LEU A 209 -47.39 -1.43 -22.31
CA LEU A 209 -46.54 -1.98 -23.37
C LEU A 209 -45.06 -1.76 -23.04
N VAL A 210 -44.24 -2.76 -23.34
CA VAL A 210 -42.77 -2.67 -23.23
C VAL A 210 -42.11 -3.12 -24.53
N LEU A 211 -40.94 -2.54 -24.82
CA LEU A 211 -40.00 -3.02 -25.81
C LEU A 211 -39.37 -4.30 -25.24
N SER A 212 -39.51 -5.40 -25.99
CA SER A 212 -39.10 -6.75 -25.58
C SER A 212 -37.76 -7.14 -26.20
N GLU A 213 -37.67 -7.04 -27.52
CA GLU A 213 -36.50 -7.50 -28.28
C GLU A 213 -36.29 -6.62 -29.51
N LEU A 214 -35.05 -6.24 -29.79
CA LEU A 214 -34.69 -5.37 -30.90
C LEU A 214 -33.60 -6.03 -31.74
N ALA A 215 -33.84 -6.17 -33.05
CA ALA A 215 -32.89 -6.67 -34.03
C ALA A 215 -32.69 -5.61 -35.13
N LEU A 216 -31.68 -4.76 -34.93
CA LEU A 216 -31.47 -3.55 -35.76
C LEU A 216 -30.24 -3.64 -36.67
N ARG A 217 -29.32 -4.59 -36.44
CA ARG A 217 -28.07 -4.73 -37.22
C ARG A 217 -27.69 -6.19 -37.50
N PRO A 218 -28.02 -6.74 -38.68
CA PRO A 218 -28.80 -6.11 -39.75
C PRO A 218 -30.24 -5.83 -39.34
N ALA A 219 -30.88 -4.84 -39.97
CA ALA A 219 -32.27 -4.47 -39.71
C ALA A 219 -33.22 -5.66 -39.94
N ALA A 220 -33.99 -6.02 -38.90
CA ALA A 220 -34.94 -7.11 -38.97
C ALA A 220 -36.28 -6.76 -38.28
N PHE A 221 -36.27 -6.47 -36.97
CA PHE A 221 -37.52 -6.21 -36.24
C PHE A 221 -37.33 -5.44 -34.92
N VAL A 222 -38.45 -4.91 -34.41
CA VAL A 222 -38.64 -4.52 -33.01
C VAL A 222 -39.86 -5.26 -32.47
N GLU A 223 -39.72 -5.89 -31.31
CA GLU A 223 -40.78 -6.61 -30.63
C GLU A 223 -41.35 -5.78 -29.47
N VAL A 224 -42.68 -5.74 -29.38
CA VAL A 224 -43.42 -5.08 -28.30
C VAL A 224 -44.31 -6.11 -27.60
N GLN A 225 -44.31 -6.10 -26.28
CA GLN A 225 -45.13 -7.00 -25.44
C GLN A 225 -46.14 -6.20 -24.62
N ASN A 226 -47.37 -6.71 -24.51
CA ASN A 226 -48.36 -6.21 -23.55
C ASN A 226 -48.17 -6.89 -22.20
N VAL A 227 -47.68 -6.14 -21.23
CA VAL A 227 -47.42 -6.63 -19.86
C VAL A 227 -48.56 -6.32 -18.90
N SER A 228 -49.65 -5.73 -19.38
CA SER A 228 -50.83 -5.42 -18.58
C SER A 228 -51.86 -6.54 -18.57
N GLY A 229 -52.82 -6.44 -17.66
CA GLY A 229 -53.97 -7.37 -17.58
C GLY A 229 -55.11 -7.06 -18.55
N ALA A 230 -54.97 -6.09 -19.46
CA ALA A 230 -56.02 -5.66 -20.39
C ALA A 230 -55.50 -5.58 -21.83
N ALA A 231 -56.40 -5.76 -22.82
CA ALA A 231 -56.04 -5.56 -24.22
C ALA A 231 -55.71 -4.09 -24.50
N VAL A 232 -54.69 -3.84 -25.31
CA VAL A 232 -54.20 -2.50 -25.64
C VAL A 232 -54.48 -2.18 -27.11
N ASP A 233 -55.09 -1.02 -27.37
CA ASP A 233 -55.31 -0.47 -28.72
C ASP A 233 -54.03 0.23 -29.20
N LEU A 234 -53.34 -0.37 -30.18
CA LEU A 234 -52.05 0.12 -30.71
C LEU A 234 -52.21 1.38 -31.56
N SER A 235 -53.42 1.73 -32.01
CA SER A 235 -53.66 2.99 -32.74
C SER A 235 -53.41 4.23 -31.87
N ARG A 236 -53.34 4.05 -30.55
CA ARG A 236 -52.98 5.09 -29.57
C ARG A 236 -51.48 5.18 -29.33
N TYR A 237 -50.67 4.34 -29.95
CA TYR A 237 -49.24 4.29 -29.72
C TYR A 237 -48.47 4.48 -31.02
N GLU A 238 -47.27 5.04 -30.89
CA GLU A 238 -46.36 5.27 -32.01
C GLU A 238 -44.97 4.76 -31.63
N LEU A 239 -44.47 3.81 -32.43
CA LEU A 239 -43.13 3.25 -32.27
C LEU A 239 -42.18 3.96 -33.23
N THR A 240 -41.09 4.51 -32.71
CA THR A 240 -40.14 5.30 -33.50
C THR A 240 -38.70 4.87 -33.28
N VAL A 241 -37.88 4.94 -34.31
CA VAL A 241 -36.42 4.76 -34.25
C VAL A 241 -35.70 6.04 -34.70
N LYS A 242 -34.63 6.44 -34.01
CA LYS A 242 -33.84 7.64 -34.35
C LYS A 242 -32.38 7.50 -33.89
N GLU A 243 -31.46 8.09 -34.63
CA GLU A 243 -30.09 8.35 -34.17
C GLU A 243 -30.09 9.33 -32.98
N GLN A 244 -29.15 9.15 -32.04
CA GLN A 244 -29.08 9.93 -30.80
C GLN A 244 -27.65 10.40 -30.51
N PRO A 245 -27.15 11.44 -31.20
CA PRO A 245 -25.78 11.91 -30.99
C PRO A 245 -25.56 12.47 -29.57
N PRO A 246 -24.30 12.53 -29.08
CA PRO A 246 -23.98 13.14 -27.80
C PRO A 246 -24.47 14.59 -27.68
N GLY A 247 -24.91 14.99 -26.50
CA GLY A 247 -25.41 16.34 -26.23
C GLY A 247 -26.81 16.65 -26.79
N ALA A 248 -27.39 15.77 -27.63
CA ALA A 248 -28.75 15.95 -28.11
C ALA A 248 -29.77 15.58 -27.02
N PRO A 249 -30.86 16.36 -26.86
CA PRO A 249 -31.95 15.97 -25.98
C PRO A 249 -32.64 14.70 -26.50
N TRP A 250 -33.33 14.00 -25.61
CA TRP A 250 -34.15 12.88 -26.02
C TRP A 250 -35.17 13.25 -27.10
N PRO A 251 -35.36 12.42 -28.14
CA PRO A 251 -36.18 12.80 -29.26
C PRO A 251 -37.64 12.78 -28.89
N MET A 252 -38.37 13.75 -29.42
CA MET A 252 -39.82 13.78 -29.38
C MET A 252 -40.40 12.82 -30.43
N ARG A 253 -41.66 12.39 -30.24
CA ARG A 253 -42.39 11.49 -31.14
C ARG A 253 -42.23 11.82 -32.63
N VAL A 254 -42.36 13.11 -32.98
CA VAL A 254 -42.35 13.57 -34.39
C VAL A 254 -40.96 13.63 -35.03
N GLU A 255 -39.90 13.41 -34.26
CA GLU A 255 -38.53 13.51 -34.75
C GLU A 255 -37.93 12.16 -35.14
N GLY A 256 -38.55 11.05 -34.74
CA GLY A 256 -38.12 9.71 -35.09
C GLY A 256 -38.80 9.16 -36.34
N ARG A 257 -38.18 8.14 -36.93
CA ARG A 257 -38.78 7.36 -38.02
C ARG A 257 -39.83 6.42 -37.44
N ALA A 258 -41.10 6.67 -37.74
CA ALA A 258 -42.21 5.83 -37.29
C ALA A 258 -42.21 4.45 -37.98
N LEU A 259 -42.39 3.40 -37.18
CA LEU A 259 -42.54 2.01 -37.60
C LEU A 259 -44.02 1.64 -37.67
N ALA A 260 -44.42 0.90 -38.71
CA ALA A 260 -45.84 0.60 -38.96
C ALA A 260 -46.30 -0.63 -38.16
N TRP A 261 -47.38 -0.48 -37.39
CA TRP A 261 -48.00 -1.58 -36.68
C TRP A 261 -48.59 -2.63 -37.64
N PRO A 262 -48.28 -3.93 -37.46
CA PRO A 262 -48.87 -4.99 -38.28
C PRO A 262 -50.32 -5.33 -37.88
N VAL A 263 -50.74 -4.99 -36.66
CA VAL A 263 -52.08 -5.23 -36.10
C VAL A 263 -52.56 -4.01 -35.32
N GLY A 264 -53.87 -3.90 -35.09
CA GLY A 264 -54.48 -2.76 -34.40
C GLY A 264 -54.56 -2.87 -32.86
N SER A 265 -54.43 -4.07 -32.29
CA SER A 265 -54.57 -4.31 -30.85
C SER A 265 -53.69 -5.46 -30.38
N LEU A 266 -53.32 -5.46 -29.10
CA LEU A 266 -52.49 -6.48 -28.46
C LEU A 266 -53.16 -7.00 -27.16
N GLU A 267 -53.47 -8.29 -27.12
CA GLU A 267 -54.09 -8.95 -25.94
C GLU A 267 -53.12 -9.03 -24.75
N PRO A 268 -53.61 -9.20 -23.50
CA PRO A 268 -52.76 -9.38 -22.32
C PRO A 268 -51.72 -10.48 -22.50
N GLY A 269 -50.45 -10.20 -22.23
CA GLY A 269 -49.33 -11.13 -22.37
C GLY A 269 -48.90 -11.42 -23.81
N ALA A 270 -49.66 -10.97 -24.82
CA ALA A 270 -49.29 -11.14 -26.21
C ALA A 270 -48.14 -10.22 -26.61
N ARG A 271 -47.39 -10.64 -27.62
CA ARG A 271 -46.30 -9.87 -28.22
C ARG A 271 -46.49 -9.71 -29.72
N ILE A 272 -45.85 -8.69 -30.28
CA ILE A 272 -45.92 -8.40 -31.70
C ILE A 272 -44.54 -8.03 -32.25
N VAL A 273 -44.17 -8.69 -33.35
CA VAL A 273 -42.94 -8.43 -34.09
C VAL A 273 -43.23 -7.39 -35.17
N VAL A 274 -42.69 -6.19 -35.02
CA VAL A 274 -42.80 -5.07 -35.96
C VAL A 274 -41.61 -5.14 -36.93
N PRO A 275 -41.82 -5.35 -38.24
CA PRO A 275 -40.73 -5.41 -39.21
C PRO A 275 -39.95 -4.08 -39.30
N VAL A 276 -38.62 -4.17 -39.35
CA VAL A 276 -37.71 -3.03 -39.55
C VAL A 276 -36.93 -3.24 -40.83
N THR A 277 -36.91 -2.24 -41.71
CA THR A 277 -36.19 -2.31 -42.98
C THR A 277 -34.85 -1.56 -42.91
N ALA A 278 -33.94 -1.83 -43.84
CA ALA A 278 -32.70 -1.07 -43.97
C ALA A 278 -32.92 0.44 -44.19
N GLY A 279 -34.08 0.83 -44.75
CA GLY A 279 -34.45 2.23 -44.88
C GLY A 279 -34.82 2.88 -43.53
N ASP A 280 -35.34 2.10 -42.58
CA ASP A 280 -35.72 2.61 -41.27
C ASP A 280 -34.50 2.79 -40.35
N THR A 281 -33.41 2.03 -40.57
CA THR A 281 -32.15 2.14 -39.81
C THR A 281 -31.05 2.92 -40.55
N ALA A 282 -31.33 3.52 -41.70
CA ALA A 282 -30.32 4.20 -42.52
C ALA A 282 -29.57 5.32 -41.76
N GLY A 283 -30.26 6.05 -40.89
CA GLY A 283 -29.64 7.07 -40.02
C GLY A 283 -28.71 6.46 -38.96
N LEU A 284 -29.07 5.29 -38.41
CA LEU A 284 -28.24 4.56 -37.44
C LEU A 284 -26.95 4.02 -38.07
N GLU A 285 -27.04 3.47 -39.30
CA GLU A 285 -25.85 2.98 -40.03
C GLU A 285 -24.89 4.12 -40.40
N ALA A 286 -25.39 5.34 -40.56
CA ALA A 286 -24.57 6.53 -40.81
C ALA A 286 -24.01 7.17 -39.53
N ALA A 287 -24.63 6.88 -38.38
CA ALA A 287 -24.20 7.43 -37.10
C ALA A 287 -22.91 6.74 -36.62
N PRO A 288 -21.95 7.52 -36.07
CA PRO A 288 -20.81 6.94 -35.37
C PRO A 288 -21.29 5.97 -34.27
N ASP A 289 -20.61 4.83 -34.15
CA ASP A 289 -20.88 3.80 -33.15
C ASP A 289 -22.29 3.18 -33.20
N PHE A 290 -23.08 3.38 -34.26
CA PHE A 290 -24.46 2.90 -34.35
C PHE A 290 -25.32 3.36 -33.15
N GLU A 291 -25.16 4.61 -32.73
CA GLU A 291 -25.87 5.17 -31.57
C GLU A 291 -27.29 5.63 -31.92
N GLY A 292 -28.27 5.18 -31.14
CA GLY A 292 -29.66 5.54 -31.35
C GLY A 292 -30.59 5.13 -30.23
N VAL A 293 -31.87 5.32 -30.50
CA VAL A 293 -32.94 5.05 -29.55
C VAL A 293 -34.18 4.55 -30.28
N VAL A 294 -34.80 3.51 -29.72
CA VAL A 294 -36.19 3.13 -30.02
C VAL A 294 -37.07 3.64 -28.89
N SER A 295 -38.12 4.37 -29.26
CA SER A 295 -39.08 4.93 -28.30
C SER A 295 -40.49 4.52 -28.67
N LEU A 296 -41.27 4.11 -27.67
CA LEU A 296 -42.69 3.84 -27.77
C LEU A 296 -43.45 4.97 -27.08
N PHE A 297 -44.24 5.72 -27.84
CA PHE A 297 -45.04 6.84 -27.33
C PHE A 297 -46.52 6.48 -27.25
N GLU A 298 -47.22 6.99 -26.24
CA GLU A 298 -48.67 7.11 -26.27
C GLU A 298 -49.05 8.47 -26.91
N ILE A 299 -49.95 8.46 -27.88
CA ILE A 299 -50.35 9.65 -28.63
C ILE A 299 -51.06 10.62 -27.68
N GLY A 300 -50.54 11.84 -27.61
CA GLY A 300 -51.04 12.88 -26.72
C GLY A 300 -50.34 12.93 -25.35
N VAL A 301 -49.48 11.95 -25.05
CA VAL A 301 -48.57 11.97 -23.90
C VAL A 301 -47.20 12.45 -24.35
N GLY A 302 -46.57 13.33 -23.57
CA GLY A 302 -45.27 13.93 -23.93
C GLY A 302 -44.08 13.00 -23.73
N ALA A 303 -44.12 12.13 -22.72
CA ALA A 303 -43.06 11.16 -22.42
C ALA A 303 -43.32 9.81 -23.10
N PRO A 304 -42.27 9.06 -23.49
CA PRO A 304 -42.43 7.70 -23.97
C PRO A 304 -42.90 6.77 -22.84
N VAL A 305 -43.68 5.76 -23.23
CA VAL A 305 -44.14 4.65 -22.39
C VAL A 305 -42.99 3.69 -22.10
N ASP A 306 -42.16 3.44 -23.11
CA ASP A 306 -40.90 2.71 -22.96
C ASP A 306 -39.87 3.25 -23.95
N ARG A 307 -38.60 3.17 -23.58
CA ARG A 307 -37.48 3.68 -24.37
C ARG A 307 -36.27 2.78 -24.18
N VAL A 308 -35.61 2.44 -25.28
CA VAL A 308 -34.38 1.67 -25.32
C VAL A 308 -33.37 2.41 -26.17
N ASP A 309 -32.40 3.04 -25.53
CA ASP A 309 -31.21 3.58 -26.17
C ASP A 309 -30.07 2.54 -26.21
N PHE A 310 -29.26 2.67 -27.25
CA PHE A 310 -28.20 1.74 -27.59
C PHE A 310 -27.08 2.45 -28.35
N MET A 311 -25.91 1.82 -28.32
CA MET A 311 -24.76 2.16 -29.14
C MET A 311 -23.81 0.96 -29.16
N ALA A 312 -22.78 1.00 -30.00
CA ALA A 312 -21.79 -0.05 -30.20
C ALA A 312 -22.45 -1.44 -30.37
N TRP A 313 -23.39 -1.51 -31.33
CA TRP A 313 -24.21 -2.70 -31.57
C TRP A 313 -23.38 -3.82 -32.25
N PRO A 314 -23.18 -5.00 -31.63
CA PRO A 314 -22.46 -6.11 -32.23
C PRO A 314 -23.24 -6.68 -33.42
N GLU A 315 -22.60 -6.85 -34.57
CA GLU A 315 -23.26 -7.35 -35.78
C GLU A 315 -23.88 -8.73 -35.55
N GLY A 316 -25.15 -8.89 -35.91
CA GLY A 316 -25.91 -10.13 -35.75
C GLY A 316 -26.50 -10.37 -34.36
N ALA A 317 -26.14 -9.56 -33.37
CA ALA A 317 -26.74 -9.63 -32.03
C ALA A 317 -28.11 -8.94 -31.98
N VAL A 318 -28.92 -9.35 -31.03
CA VAL A 318 -30.19 -8.68 -30.66
C VAL A 318 -30.08 -8.07 -29.27
N LEU A 319 -30.85 -7.02 -29.02
CA LEU A 319 -30.97 -6.42 -27.70
C LEU A 319 -32.30 -6.87 -27.09
N ALA A 320 -32.25 -7.83 -26.16
CA ALA A 320 -33.42 -8.49 -25.61
C ALA A 320 -33.58 -8.23 -24.11
N ARG A 321 -34.82 -8.10 -23.65
CA ARG A 321 -35.19 -7.89 -22.25
C ARG A 321 -35.19 -9.22 -21.51
N VAL A 322 -34.28 -9.40 -20.55
CA VAL A 322 -34.06 -10.66 -19.81
C VAL A 322 -34.05 -10.44 -18.29
N PRO A 323 -34.89 -11.12 -17.50
CA PRO A 323 -35.96 -12.04 -17.93
C PRO A 323 -37.06 -11.34 -18.76
N ASP A 324 -37.84 -12.11 -19.52
CA ASP A 324 -38.86 -11.59 -20.43
C ASP A 324 -39.86 -10.62 -19.74
N GLY A 325 -40.27 -9.57 -20.46
CA GLY A 325 -41.24 -8.55 -20.02
C GLY A 325 -40.78 -7.54 -18.97
N TRP A 326 -39.97 -7.94 -17.99
CA TRP A 326 -39.63 -7.07 -16.84
C TRP A 326 -38.14 -6.88 -16.62
N GLY A 327 -37.32 -7.71 -17.25
CA GLY A 327 -35.89 -7.68 -17.08
C GLY A 327 -35.20 -6.48 -17.72
N ARG A 328 -33.88 -6.56 -17.79
CA ARG A 328 -33.04 -5.54 -18.43
C ARG A 328 -32.66 -5.97 -19.83
N HIS A 329 -32.54 -5.00 -20.72
CA HIS A 329 -32.03 -5.26 -22.05
C HIS A 329 -30.54 -5.67 -21.97
N ARG A 330 -30.18 -6.73 -22.68
CA ARG A 330 -28.80 -7.24 -22.84
C ARG A 330 -28.58 -7.71 -24.27
N PHE A 331 -27.34 -7.74 -24.73
CA PHE A 331 -27.05 -8.30 -26.05
C PHE A 331 -27.07 -9.83 -26.00
N CYS A 332 -27.87 -10.44 -26.87
CA CYS A 332 -27.97 -11.89 -27.05
C CYS A 332 -27.47 -12.25 -28.45
N ALA A 333 -26.77 -13.38 -28.57
CA ALA A 333 -26.27 -13.90 -29.84
C ALA A 333 -27.38 -14.51 -30.71
N ASN A 334 -28.48 -14.93 -30.09
CA ASN A 334 -29.65 -15.52 -30.70
C ASN A 334 -30.87 -14.60 -30.59
N ALA A 335 -31.69 -14.56 -31.65
CA ALA A 335 -32.97 -13.86 -31.67
C ALA A 335 -34.13 -14.80 -31.32
N THR A 336 -35.15 -14.30 -30.63
CA THR A 336 -36.35 -15.04 -30.21
C THR A 336 -37.67 -14.38 -30.64
N PRO A 337 -37.85 -14.02 -31.93
CA PRO A 337 -39.01 -13.28 -32.38
C PRO A 337 -40.31 -14.07 -32.15
N GLY A 338 -41.25 -13.49 -31.41
CA GLY A 338 -42.53 -14.13 -31.10
C GLY A 338 -42.49 -15.09 -29.90
N GLU A 339 -41.33 -15.30 -29.28
CA GLU A 339 -41.11 -16.20 -28.15
C GLU A 339 -40.53 -15.43 -26.94
N PRO A 340 -40.59 -15.99 -25.71
CA PRO A 340 -39.94 -15.39 -24.54
C PRO A 340 -38.41 -15.32 -24.67
N ASN A 341 -37.81 -14.24 -24.16
CA ASN A 341 -36.36 -14.00 -24.24
C ASN A 341 -35.50 -14.83 -23.25
N ASP A 342 -36.09 -15.76 -22.50
CA ASP A 342 -35.39 -16.50 -21.43
C ASP A 342 -34.29 -17.44 -21.96
N ALA A 343 -34.28 -17.73 -23.27
CA ALA A 343 -33.25 -18.50 -23.95
C ALA A 343 -32.07 -17.66 -24.47
N CYS A 344 -31.95 -16.40 -24.05
CA CYS A 344 -30.85 -15.52 -24.43
C CYS A 344 -29.47 -16.15 -24.14
N GLU A 345 -28.64 -16.26 -25.18
CA GLU A 345 -27.21 -16.58 -25.10
C GLU A 345 -26.43 -15.25 -25.02
N PRO A 346 -25.97 -14.80 -23.83
CA PRO A 346 -25.43 -13.46 -23.67
C PRO A 346 -24.14 -13.27 -24.47
N VAL A 347 -24.03 -12.15 -25.17
CA VAL A 347 -22.76 -11.70 -25.76
C VAL A 347 -21.84 -11.29 -24.60
N LEU A 348 -20.68 -11.96 -24.48
CA LEU A 348 -19.78 -11.76 -23.34
C LEU A 348 -18.99 -10.45 -23.39
N GLY A 349 -18.75 -9.91 -24.60
CA GLY A 349 -18.01 -8.67 -24.80
C GLY A 349 -18.20 -8.11 -26.21
N ARG A 350 -17.82 -6.85 -26.40
CA ARG A 350 -17.94 -6.12 -27.67
C ARG A 350 -16.86 -5.05 -27.80
N GLU A 351 -16.69 -4.51 -29.00
CA GLU A 351 -15.85 -3.33 -29.23
C GLU A 351 -16.47 -2.10 -28.56
N VAL A 352 -15.68 -1.37 -27.76
CA VAL A 352 -16.13 -0.20 -27.01
C VAL A 352 -15.40 1.05 -27.52
N PRO A 353 -16.11 2.05 -28.09
CA PRO A 353 -15.50 3.22 -28.74
C PRO A 353 -15.07 4.32 -27.74
N GLY A 354 -14.63 3.92 -26.54
CA GLY A 354 -14.22 4.82 -25.47
C GLY A 354 -15.37 5.46 -24.67
N ARG A 355 -16.63 5.15 -24.98
CA ARG A 355 -17.81 5.50 -24.16
C ARG A 355 -18.95 4.53 -24.42
N LEU A 356 -19.90 4.42 -23.50
CA LEU A 356 -21.16 3.70 -23.68
C LEU A 356 -22.36 4.47 -23.11
N ARG A 357 -23.56 4.13 -23.57
CA ARG A 357 -24.83 4.51 -22.93
C ARG A 357 -25.20 3.57 -21.80
N HIS A 358 -24.95 2.28 -21.98
CA HIS A 358 -25.35 1.22 -21.07
C HIS A 358 -24.28 0.13 -21.03
N LEU A 359 -24.13 -0.49 -19.86
CA LEU A 359 -23.46 -1.77 -19.70
C LEU A 359 -24.45 -2.88 -20.08
N ARG A 360 -24.24 -3.50 -21.25
CA ARG A 360 -25.13 -4.51 -21.87
C ARG A 360 -24.45 -5.85 -22.07
N THR A 361 -23.14 -5.93 -21.84
CA THR A 361 -22.34 -7.16 -21.82
C THR A 361 -21.53 -7.24 -20.52
N PRO A 362 -21.19 -8.44 -20.02
CA PRO A 362 -20.32 -8.59 -18.86
C PRO A 362 -18.96 -7.89 -19.01
N GLY A 363 -18.43 -7.77 -20.23
CA GLY A 363 -17.15 -7.13 -20.52
C GLY A 363 -17.19 -5.60 -20.62
N ASP A 364 -18.36 -4.96 -20.66
CA ASP A 364 -18.48 -3.52 -20.94
C ASP A 364 -17.83 -2.64 -19.86
N PHE A 365 -18.03 -2.98 -18.57
CA PHE A 365 -17.45 -2.19 -17.47
C PHE A 365 -15.92 -2.25 -17.50
N ALA A 366 -15.36 -3.45 -17.59
CA ALA A 366 -13.92 -3.67 -17.64
C ALA A 366 -13.28 -2.95 -18.84
N ALA A 367 -13.95 -2.97 -20.01
CA ALA A 367 -13.47 -2.27 -21.20
C ALA A 367 -13.45 -0.73 -21.05
N LEU A 368 -14.39 -0.16 -20.28
CA LEU A 368 -14.39 1.28 -19.99
C LEU A 368 -13.42 1.64 -18.86
N ALA A 369 -13.31 0.80 -17.82
CA ALA A 369 -12.43 1.03 -16.68
C ALA A 369 -10.95 0.92 -17.06
N ASP A 370 -10.63 0.19 -18.13
CA ASP A 370 -9.29 0.05 -18.66
C ASP A 370 -8.57 1.41 -18.82
N GLY A 371 -7.35 1.49 -18.28
CA GLY A 371 -6.55 2.73 -18.16
C GLY A 371 -6.65 3.45 -16.81
N GLU A 372 -7.51 3.01 -15.90
CA GLU A 372 -7.44 3.41 -14.48
C GLU A 372 -6.12 2.90 -13.86
N THR A 373 -5.43 3.75 -13.09
CA THR A 373 -4.19 3.35 -12.39
C THR A 373 -4.39 3.10 -10.90
N THR A 374 -5.59 3.36 -10.37
CA THR A 374 -5.87 3.27 -8.93
C THR A 374 -5.95 1.79 -8.51
N LEU A 375 -4.91 1.31 -7.82
CA LEU A 375 -4.85 -0.08 -7.34
C LEU A 375 -6.04 -0.43 -6.43
N GLY A 376 -6.65 -1.59 -6.69
CA GLY A 376 -7.80 -2.11 -5.93
C GLY A 376 -9.15 -1.50 -6.32
N MET A 377 -9.19 -0.63 -7.33
CA MET A 377 -10.41 0.04 -7.80
C MET A 377 -10.48 0.04 -9.33
N ASP A 378 -11.58 -0.44 -9.88
CA ASP A 378 -11.93 -0.20 -11.28
C ASP A 378 -13.01 0.87 -11.31
N ALA A 379 -12.85 1.91 -12.13
CA ALA A 379 -13.80 3.02 -12.15
C ALA A 379 -14.21 3.44 -13.57
N VAL A 380 -15.46 3.88 -13.69
CA VAL A 380 -16.03 4.40 -14.93
C VAL A 380 -16.67 5.74 -14.64
N LYS A 381 -16.16 6.79 -15.25
CA LYS A 381 -16.72 8.14 -15.13
C LYS A 381 -18.08 8.18 -15.81
N PHE A 382 -19.02 8.95 -15.27
CA PHE A 382 -20.29 9.23 -15.93
C PHE A 382 -20.61 10.72 -16.00
N VAL A 383 -21.38 11.08 -17.02
CA VAL A 383 -22.02 12.40 -17.19
C VAL A 383 -23.52 12.19 -17.26
N VAL A 384 -24.28 12.89 -16.44
CA VAL A 384 -25.74 13.06 -16.60
C VAL A 384 -26.00 14.46 -17.12
N ASP A 385 -26.45 14.59 -18.37
CA ASP A 385 -26.81 15.86 -18.99
C ASP A 385 -28.27 16.20 -18.68
N MET A 386 -28.47 17.12 -17.73
CA MET A 386 -29.81 17.48 -17.24
C MET A 386 -30.62 18.26 -18.28
N ASP A 387 -29.95 19.05 -19.13
CA ASP A 387 -30.60 19.83 -20.18
C ASP A 387 -31.05 18.93 -21.34
N ALA A 388 -30.37 17.79 -21.54
CA ALA A 388 -30.75 16.78 -22.50
C ALA A 388 -31.81 15.78 -21.97
N GLY A 389 -32.33 15.98 -20.75
CA GLY A 389 -33.33 15.12 -20.13
C GLY A 389 -32.73 13.90 -19.41
N ASP A 390 -31.66 14.13 -18.65
CA ASP A 390 -30.89 13.12 -17.90
C ASP A 390 -30.28 12.05 -18.82
N VAL A 391 -29.80 12.48 -19.98
CA VAL A 391 -29.04 11.63 -20.89
C VAL A 391 -27.72 11.24 -20.22
N VAL A 392 -27.49 9.93 -20.07
CA VAL A 392 -26.30 9.39 -19.39
C VAL A 392 -25.23 8.99 -20.41
N HIS A 393 -23.98 9.32 -20.09
CA HIS A 393 -22.79 8.84 -20.78
C HIS A 393 -21.86 8.17 -19.78
N LEU A 394 -21.44 6.94 -20.07
CA LEU A 394 -20.38 6.22 -19.35
C LEU A 394 -19.09 6.36 -20.16
N LEU A 395 -18.01 6.84 -19.54
CA LEU A 395 -16.79 7.27 -20.22
C LEU A 395 -15.64 6.32 -19.91
N GLY A 396 -14.92 5.90 -20.95
CA GLY A 396 -13.75 5.05 -20.81
C GLY A 396 -12.51 5.84 -20.42
N ASN A 397 -11.72 5.35 -19.48
CA ASN A 397 -10.58 6.07 -18.91
C ASN A 397 -9.45 6.33 -19.91
N ARG A 398 -9.16 5.36 -20.79
CA ARG A 398 -8.20 5.55 -21.88
C ARG A 398 -8.61 6.59 -22.90
N ALA A 399 -9.90 6.78 -23.12
CA ALA A 399 -10.40 7.71 -24.14
C ALA A 399 -10.61 9.12 -23.56
N TRP A 400 -11.14 9.21 -22.35
CA TRP A 400 -11.50 10.45 -21.69
C TRP A 400 -10.90 10.46 -20.28
N ASP A 401 -9.87 11.27 -20.11
CA ASP A 401 -9.20 11.53 -18.83
C ASP A 401 -10.12 12.30 -17.87
N LEU A 402 -10.84 13.30 -18.38
CA LEU A 402 -11.68 14.21 -17.61
C LEU A 402 -13.11 14.29 -18.19
N HIS A 403 -14.10 14.57 -17.34
CA HIS A 403 -15.46 14.89 -17.83
C HIS A 403 -15.43 16.09 -18.79
N TYR A 404 -14.57 17.06 -18.50
CA TYR A 404 -14.38 18.26 -19.32
C TYR A 404 -13.96 17.95 -20.75
N THR A 405 -12.99 17.05 -20.99
CA THR A 405 -12.52 16.74 -22.35
C THR A 405 -13.62 16.10 -23.19
N PHE A 406 -14.37 15.15 -22.60
CA PHE A 406 -15.53 14.56 -23.27
C PHE A 406 -16.60 15.59 -23.61
N ILE A 407 -17.02 16.40 -22.64
CA ILE A 407 -18.08 17.40 -22.84
C ILE A 407 -17.66 18.39 -23.92
N ARG A 408 -16.47 18.95 -23.78
CA ARG A 408 -15.94 19.94 -24.70
C ARG A 408 -15.85 19.42 -26.13
N GLU A 409 -15.31 18.21 -26.33
CA GLU A 409 -15.05 17.68 -27.68
C GLU A 409 -16.25 16.96 -28.30
N ARG A 410 -17.09 16.30 -27.49
CA ARG A 410 -18.20 15.48 -28.00
C ARG A 410 -19.57 16.12 -27.85
N ILE A 411 -19.78 16.93 -26.82
CA ILE A 411 -21.06 17.62 -26.61
C ILE A 411 -21.00 19.03 -27.23
N ASP A 412 -19.96 19.81 -26.93
CA ASP A 412 -19.83 21.18 -27.42
C ASP A 412 -19.25 21.23 -28.84
N GLY A 413 -18.50 20.20 -29.24
CA GLY A 413 -17.97 20.03 -30.60
C GLY A 413 -16.72 20.88 -30.88
N ASP A 414 -16.05 21.32 -29.82
CA ASP A 414 -14.83 22.11 -29.93
C ASP A 414 -13.61 21.22 -30.31
N PRO A 415 -12.59 21.74 -31.00
CA PRO A 415 -11.42 20.96 -31.43
C PRO A 415 -10.57 20.44 -30.28
N HIS A 416 -10.00 19.24 -30.38
CA HIS A 416 -9.06 18.69 -29.38
C HIS A 416 -7.89 19.65 -29.13
N LEU A 417 -7.46 19.77 -27.86
CA LEU A 417 -6.30 20.57 -27.46
C LEU A 417 -5.13 19.65 -27.13
N ASP A 418 -4.01 19.83 -27.83
CA ASP A 418 -2.78 19.11 -27.55
C ASP A 418 -2.11 19.68 -26.29
N ARG A 419 -2.20 18.96 -25.18
CA ARG A 419 -1.58 19.38 -23.91
C ARG A 419 -0.07 19.21 -23.86
N CYS A 420 0.56 18.58 -24.85
CA CYS A 420 2.01 18.64 -25.02
C CYS A 420 2.48 20.04 -25.48
N ASP A 421 1.60 20.84 -26.09
CA ASP A 421 1.90 22.20 -26.54
C ASP A 421 1.58 23.20 -25.42
N PRO A 422 2.55 24.03 -24.96
CA PRO A 422 2.34 24.93 -23.83
C PRO A 422 1.18 25.91 -23.99
N GLU A 423 0.97 26.47 -25.19
CA GLU A 423 -0.10 27.43 -25.44
C GLU A 423 -1.48 26.77 -25.38
N GLN A 424 -1.63 25.60 -26.01
CA GLN A 424 -2.87 24.83 -25.93
C GLN A 424 -3.11 24.28 -24.51
N ASN A 425 -2.06 23.95 -23.76
CA ASN A 425 -2.18 23.55 -22.37
C ASN A 425 -2.69 24.70 -21.47
N ASP A 426 -2.19 25.93 -21.66
CA ASP A 426 -2.71 27.10 -20.95
C ASP A 426 -4.19 27.36 -21.25
N LEU A 427 -4.58 27.25 -22.53
CA LEU A 427 -6.00 27.34 -22.95
C LEU A 427 -6.85 26.23 -22.33
N PHE A 428 -6.32 25.02 -22.28
CA PHE A 428 -6.96 23.87 -21.65
C PHE A 428 -7.24 24.15 -20.16
N HIS A 429 -6.23 24.59 -19.41
CA HIS A 429 -6.37 24.89 -17.98
C HIS A 429 -7.36 26.01 -17.70
N LEU A 430 -7.36 27.07 -18.51
CA LEU A 430 -8.32 28.15 -18.38
C LEU A 430 -9.77 27.66 -18.56
N GLY A 431 -10.02 26.88 -19.61
CA GLY A 431 -11.33 26.31 -19.88
C GLY A 431 -11.76 25.29 -18.83
N TRP A 432 -10.84 24.42 -18.40
CA TRP A 432 -11.09 23.42 -17.36
C TRP A 432 -11.39 24.06 -15.99
N ALA A 433 -10.69 25.13 -15.63
CA ALA A 433 -10.95 25.89 -14.41
C ALA A 433 -12.36 26.49 -14.44
N ARG A 434 -12.74 27.12 -15.55
CA ARG A 434 -14.08 27.67 -15.75
C ARG A 434 -15.17 26.59 -15.70
N PHE A 435 -14.96 25.48 -16.41
CA PHE A 435 -15.87 24.33 -16.36
C PHE A 435 -16.04 23.83 -14.92
N SER A 436 -14.96 23.77 -14.14
CA SER A 436 -15.02 23.34 -12.75
C SER A 436 -15.81 24.29 -11.87
N GLU A 437 -15.69 25.61 -12.08
CA GLU A 437 -16.50 26.60 -11.39
C GLU A 437 -18.00 26.49 -11.72
N GLU A 438 -18.33 26.18 -12.98
CA GLU A 438 -19.71 26.09 -13.46
C GLU A 438 -20.37 24.77 -13.04
N GLU A 439 -19.66 23.63 -13.14
CA GLU A 439 -20.26 22.29 -13.04
C GLU A 439 -19.95 21.56 -11.72
N TYR A 440 -18.83 21.86 -11.05
CA TYR A 440 -18.51 21.27 -9.73
C TYR A 440 -18.79 22.22 -8.57
N PHE A 441 -18.47 23.51 -8.67
CA PHE A 441 -18.46 24.40 -7.49
C PHE A 441 -19.74 25.21 -7.26
N ARG A 442 -20.79 25.00 -8.07
CA ARG A 442 -22.11 25.65 -7.91
C ARG A 442 -23.22 24.66 -7.71
N VAL A 443 -24.20 24.95 -6.85
CA VAL A 443 -25.41 24.11 -6.74
C VAL A 443 -26.39 24.41 -7.87
N GLU A 444 -26.75 25.69 -8.03
CA GLU A 444 -27.71 26.16 -9.05
C GLU A 444 -27.00 26.54 -10.34
N GLY A 445 -27.64 26.24 -11.48
CA GLY A 445 -27.16 26.61 -12.81
C GLY A 445 -26.15 25.65 -13.45
N ARG A 446 -25.77 24.55 -12.77
CA ARG A 446 -25.02 23.46 -13.40
C ARG A 446 -25.89 22.73 -14.42
N ARG A 447 -25.31 22.29 -15.55
CA ARG A 447 -25.97 21.47 -16.57
C ARG A 447 -25.74 19.98 -16.34
N TYR A 448 -24.58 19.62 -15.80
CA TYR A 448 -24.15 18.24 -15.67
C TYR A 448 -24.11 17.77 -14.22
N LEU A 449 -24.49 16.51 -14.00
CA LEU A 449 -24.14 15.79 -12.78
C LEU A 449 -23.01 14.81 -13.12
N LEU A 450 -21.87 15.01 -12.48
CA LEU A 450 -20.62 14.35 -12.82
C LEU A 450 -20.18 13.46 -11.66
N GLY A 451 -19.89 12.20 -11.95
CA GLY A 451 -19.40 11.27 -10.93
C GLY A 451 -18.71 10.07 -11.55
N THR A 452 -18.48 9.07 -10.71
CA THR A 452 -17.79 7.84 -11.08
C THR A 452 -18.50 6.63 -10.47
N ILE A 453 -18.66 5.57 -11.25
CA ILE A 453 -19.01 4.24 -10.75
C ILE A 453 -17.69 3.55 -10.38
N VAL A 454 -17.53 3.12 -9.13
CA VAL A 454 -16.30 2.49 -8.63
C VAL A 454 -16.63 1.08 -8.14
N HIS A 455 -15.88 0.09 -8.61
CA HIS A 455 -15.84 -1.27 -8.06
C HIS A 455 -14.65 -1.41 -7.12
N HIS A 456 -14.93 -1.69 -5.85
CA HIS A 456 -13.91 -1.87 -4.81
C HIS A 456 -13.62 -3.37 -4.64
N ALA A 457 -12.54 -3.84 -5.25
CA ALA A 457 -12.17 -5.26 -5.33
C ALA A 457 -12.05 -5.94 -3.96
N GLY A 458 -11.63 -5.20 -2.92
CA GLY A 458 -11.41 -5.73 -1.58
C GLY A 458 -12.67 -6.26 -0.87
N ARG A 459 -13.85 -5.70 -1.19
CA ARG A 459 -15.15 -6.03 -0.56
C ARG A 459 -16.23 -6.39 -1.59
N ASP A 460 -15.87 -6.49 -2.87
CA ASP A 460 -16.82 -6.65 -3.99
C ASP A 460 -18.00 -5.66 -3.88
N LEU A 461 -17.65 -4.37 -3.74
CA LEU A 461 -18.60 -3.29 -3.48
C LEU A 461 -18.67 -2.33 -4.65
N TRP A 462 -19.87 -2.07 -5.16
CA TRP A 462 -20.12 -1.10 -6.23
C TRP A 462 -20.65 0.21 -5.67
N THR A 463 -19.99 1.32 -6.01
CA THR A 463 -20.36 2.65 -5.50
C THR A 463 -20.49 3.69 -6.60
N VAL A 464 -21.37 4.66 -6.39
CA VAL A 464 -21.44 5.93 -7.10
C VAL A 464 -20.81 6.98 -6.22
N GLU A 465 -19.73 7.58 -6.71
CA GLU A 465 -18.91 8.53 -5.97
C GLU A 465 -18.85 9.88 -6.68
N PHE A 466 -18.89 10.96 -5.91
CA PHE A 466 -18.80 12.34 -6.39
C PHE A 466 -17.51 12.99 -5.89
N THR A 467 -16.83 13.73 -6.77
CA THR A 467 -15.51 14.28 -6.49
C THR A 467 -15.50 15.12 -5.20
N THR A 468 -14.49 14.92 -4.36
CA THR A 468 -14.30 15.74 -3.16
C THR A 468 -14.15 17.22 -3.53
N GLY A 469 -14.99 18.07 -2.93
CA GLY A 469 -15.05 19.50 -3.24
C GLY A 469 -16.25 19.90 -4.13
N ASP A 470 -16.85 18.96 -4.87
CA ASP A 470 -18.08 19.21 -5.64
C ASP A 470 -19.21 19.65 -4.71
N ALA A 471 -19.73 20.86 -4.96
CA ALA A 471 -20.84 21.49 -4.25
C ALA A 471 -22.18 20.75 -4.39
N ILE A 472 -22.20 19.59 -5.02
CA ILE A 472 -23.37 18.73 -5.19
C ILE A 472 -24.10 18.49 -3.87
N VAL A 473 -25.42 18.66 -3.93
CA VAL A 473 -26.34 18.49 -2.79
C VAL A 473 -27.07 17.15 -2.86
N ALA A 474 -27.72 16.76 -1.76
CA ALA A 474 -28.41 15.48 -1.64
C ALA A 474 -29.35 15.15 -2.80
N SER A 475 -30.21 16.10 -3.21
CA SER A 475 -31.16 15.89 -4.30
C SER A 475 -30.50 15.64 -5.67
N GLN A 476 -29.36 16.28 -5.92
CA GLN A 476 -28.57 16.09 -7.13
C GLN A 476 -27.85 14.73 -7.10
N MET A 477 -27.30 14.34 -5.95
CA MET A 477 -26.70 13.00 -5.77
C MET A 477 -27.74 11.89 -6.03
N LEU A 478 -28.95 12.02 -5.49
CA LEU A 478 -30.05 11.07 -5.74
C LEU A 478 -30.44 11.01 -7.22
N ARG A 479 -30.60 12.18 -7.88
CA ARG A 479 -30.94 12.25 -9.31
C ARG A 479 -29.87 11.55 -10.17
N ALA A 480 -28.59 11.84 -9.92
CA ALA A 480 -27.48 11.22 -10.61
C ALA A 480 -27.43 9.71 -10.37
N PHE A 481 -27.55 9.27 -9.12
CA PHE A 481 -27.55 7.86 -8.75
C PHE A 481 -28.63 7.06 -9.50
N PHE A 482 -29.90 7.51 -9.44
CA PHE A 482 -30.99 6.80 -10.09
C PHE A 482 -30.98 6.93 -11.61
N ALA A 483 -30.41 8.00 -12.16
CA ALA A 483 -30.12 8.07 -13.59
C ALA A 483 -29.14 6.94 -13.95
N VAL A 484 -27.95 6.93 -13.35
CA VAL A 484 -26.88 5.95 -13.63
C VAL A 484 -27.30 4.51 -13.36
N ALA A 485 -28.05 4.23 -12.30
CA ALA A 485 -28.49 2.86 -11.98
C ALA A 485 -29.39 2.25 -13.08
N ARG A 486 -30.03 3.06 -13.94
CA ARG A 486 -30.76 2.54 -15.13
C ARG A 486 -29.81 2.06 -16.24
N HIS A 487 -28.56 2.49 -16.19
CA HIS A 487 -27.55 2.26 -17.22
C HIS A 487 -26.57 1.12 -16.93
N VAL A 488 -26.65 0.49 -15.75
CA VAL A 488 -25.89 -0.71 -15.39
C VAL A 488 -26.76 -1.97 -15.38
N ASP A 489 -26.15 -3.14 -15.37
CA ASP A 489 -26.82 -4.45 -15.24
C ASP A 489 -27.01 -4.91 -13.79
N PHE A 490 -26.33 -4.28 -12.82
CA PHE A 490 -26.36 -4.57 -11.37
C PHE A 490 -26.87 -3.39 -10.50
N PRO A 491 -28.05 -2.81 -10.79
CA PRO A 491 -28.53 -1.59 -10.13
C PRO A 491 -28.66 -1.71 -8.60
N THR A 492 -29.04 -2.88 -8.10
CA THR A 492 -29.32 -3.15 -6.69
C THR A 492 -28.05 -3.35 -5.87
N GLU A 493 -26.92 -3.54 -6.54
CA GLU A 493 -25.60 -3.68 -5.94
C GLU A 493 -24.89 -2.33 -5.82
N LEU A 494 -25.40 -1.27 -6.47
CA LEU A 494 -24.84 0.08 -6.39
C LEU A 494 -25.26 0.80 -5.10
N TRP A 495 -24.27 1.47 -4.48
CA TRP A 495 -24.45 2.32 -3.31
C TRP A 495 -23.93 3.74 -3.56
N ILE A 496 -24.50 4.75 -2.92
CA ILE A 496 -23.87 6.08 -2.87
C ILE A 496 -22.82 6.06 -1.75
N ARG A 497 -21.59 6.50 -2.04
CA ARG A 497 -20.55 6.66 -1.01
C ARG A 497 -20.09 8.13 -0.92
N PRO A 498 -20.23 8.80 0.24
CA PRO A 498 -19.71 10.14 0.42
C PRO A 498 -18.18 10.15 0.44
N GLN A 499 -17.58 11.17 -0.17
CA GLN A 499 -16.13 11.39 -0.22
C GLN A 499 -15.62 12.39 0.83
N GLY A 500 -16.41 12.62 1.89
CA GLY A 500 -16.05 13.45 3.03
C GLY A 500 -17.23 14.11 3.72
N SER A 501 -16.95 14.77 4.86
CA SER A 501 -17.96 15.16 5.85
C SER A 501 -19.08 16.07 5.33
N ARG A 502 -18.86 16.87 4.29
CA ARG A 502 -19.95 17.66 3.69
C ARG A 502 -20.97 16.76 3.00
N GLN A 503 -20.51 15.87 2.11
CA GLN A 503 -21.41 14.95 1.42
C GLN A 503 -22.09 14.01 2.41
N THR A 504 -21.39 13.58 3.46
CA THR A 504 -22.01 12.80 4.55
C THR A 504 -23.19 13.54 5.19
N ARG A 505 -23.03 14.84 5.50
CA ARG A 505 -24.13 15.67 6.05
C ARG A 505 -25.30 15.84 5.07
N GLU A 506 -25.00 16.02 3.79
CA GLU A 506 -26.02 16.09 2.73
C GLU A 506 -26.80 14.78 2.65
N LEU A 507 -26.11 13.63 2.59
CA LEU A 507 -26.74 12.31 2.45
C LEU A 507 -27.56 11.91 3.68
N LEU A 508 -27.16 12.33 4.89
CA LEU A 508 -27.97 12.17 6.10
C LEU A 508 -29.36 12.83 5.98
N SER A 509 -29.50 13.90 5.21
CA SER A 509 -30.80 14.56 4.99
C SER A 509 -31.78 13.75 4.14
N VAL A 510 -31.27 12.75 3.41
CA VAL A 510 -32.03 11.86 2.52
C VAL A 510 -31.86 10.39 2.88
N ASP A 511 -31.42 10.11 4.10
CA ASP A 511 -31.20 8.76 4.60
C ASP A 511 -32.44 7.86 4.38
N GLY A 512 -32.22 6.64 3.89
CA GLY A 512 -33.27 5.70 3.49
C GLY A 512 -33.99 6.00 2.16
N GLN A 513 -33.61 7.05 1.41
CA GLN A 513 -34.16 7.33 0.07
C GLN A 513 -33.33 6.76 -1.09
N ALA A 514 -32.12 6.27 -0.79
CA ALA A 514 -31.23 5.55 -1.70
C ALA A 514 -30.32 4.63 -0.87
N PRO A 515 -29.72 3.59 -1.49
CA PRO A 515 -28.69 2.81 -0.82
C PRO A 515 -27.47 3.70 -0.60
N ILE A 516 -27.11 3.93 0.66
CA ILE A 516 -25.97 4.76 1.05
C ILE A 516 -25.07 3.95 1.97
N VAL A 517 -23.77 3.99 1.72
CA VAL A 517 -22.76 3.43 2.62
C VAL A 517 -21.92 4.53 3.24
N ASP A 518 -21.32 4.19 4.38
CA ASP A 518 -20.35 5.02 5.06
C ASP A 518 -19.07 5.24 4.24
N GLU A 519 -18.33 6.30 4.54
CA GLU A 519 -17.07 6.64 3.87
C GLU A 519 -16.01 5.52 4.01
N ASN A 520 -16.02 4.78 5.12
CA ASN A 520 -15.07 3.70 5.40
C ASN A 520 -15.52 2.33 4.89
N GLU A 521 -16.72 2.19 4.32
CA GLU A 521 -17.28 0.88 3.93
C GLU A 521 -16.37 0.06 3.01
N PRO A 522 -15.74 0.62 1.94
CA PRO A 522 -14.86 -0.17 1.07
C PRO A 522 -13.68 -0.83 1.77
N PHE A 523 -13.26 -0.27 2.90
CA PHE A 523 -12.10 -0.74 3.65
C PHE A 523 -12.47 -1.76 4.73
N ARG A 524 -13.76 -1.89 5.08
CA ARG A 524 -14.19 -2.84 6.12
C ARG A 524 -14.14 -4.26 5.57
N GLY A 525 -13.55 -5.19 6.33
CA GLY A 525 -13.55 -6.61 6.00
C GLY A 525 -12.94 -6.95 4.64
N MET A 526 -12.01 -6.12 4.15
CA MET A 526 -11.30 -6.40 2.91
C MET A 526 -10.58 -7.75 3.01
N THR A 527 -10.64 -8.55 1.95
CA THR A 527 -9.90 -9.82 1.87
C THR A 527 -8.85 -9.83 0.77
N LEU A 528 -8.88 -8.87 -0.15
CA LEU A 528 -7.97 -8.79 -1.29
C LEU A 528 -7.37 -7.38 -1.42
N GLN A 529 -6.07 -7.33 -1.72
CA GLN A 529 -5.35 -6.11 -2.10
C GLN A 529 -4.43 -6.40 -3.29
N PRO A 530 -4.79 -5.94 -4.49
CA PRO A 530 -3.85 -5.92 -5.61
C PRO A 530 -2.78 -4.87 -5.37
N LEU A 531 -1.51 -5.20 -5.66
CA LEU A 531 -0.37 -4.32 -5.34
C LEU A 531 0.53 -4.07 -6.55
N SER A 532 1.10 -5.12 -7.14
CA SER A 532 1.88 -5.03 -8.38
C SER A 532 1.19 -5.89 -9.46
N PRO A 533 0.47 -5.29 -10.42
CA PRO A 533 -0.15 -6.01 -11.51
C PRO A 533 0.89 -6.69 -12.41
N GLY A 534 0.50 -7.79 -13.05
CA GLY A 534 1.32 -8.48 -14.01
C GLY A 534 1.09 -9.99 -14.05
N VAL A 535 1.85 -10.67 -14.91
CA VAL A 535 1.75 -12.12 -15.13
C VAL A 535 3.01 -12.82 -14.63
N ALA A 536 2.82 -13.92 -13.92
CA ALA A 536 3.87 -14.79 -13.40
C ALA A 536 3.60 -16.26 -13.74
N TYR A 537 4.68 -16.99 -14.01
CA TYR A 537 4.66 -18.45 -14.10
C TYR A 537 5.59 -19.03 -13.03
N GLY A 538 5.11 -20.03 -12.30
CA GLY A 538 5.93 -20.71 -11.30
C GLY A 538 5.17 -21.78 -10.53
N THR A 539 5.91 -22.56 -9.74
CA THR A 539 5.32 -23.51 -8.81
C THR A 539 4.74 -22.75 -7.62
N LEU A 540 3.44 -22.88 -7.38
CA LEU A 540 2.77 -22.22 -6.25
C LEU A 540 3.20 -22.86 -4.93
N THR A 541 3.98 -22.15 -4.12
CA THR A 541 4.66 -22.73 -2.94
C THR A 541 4.35 -21.92 -1.69
N PHE A 542 3.84 -22.58 -0.64
CA PHE A 542 3.70 -21.93 0.66
C PHE A 542 5.02 -21.92 1.42
N VAL A 543 5.42 -20.74 1.92
CA VAL A 543 6.59 -20.54 2.78
C VAL A 543 6.18 -19.57 3.90
N PRO A 544 6.27 -19.97 5.19
CA PRO A 544 6.06 -19.04 6.30
C PRO A 544 6.96 -17.81 6.19
N ALA A 545 6.48 -16.64 6.59
CA ALA A 545 7.23 -15.39 6.42
C ALA A 545 8.58 -15.40 7.15
N ALA A 546 8.64 -16.07 8.30
CA ALA A 546 9.87 -16.26 9.07
C ALA A 546 10.95 -17.08 8.32
N ASP A 547 10.52 -17.97 7.42
CA ASP A 547 11.40 -18.87 6.68
C ASP A 547 11.78 -18.33 5.30
N LEU A 548 11.08 -17.31 4.79
CA LEU A 548 11.27 -16.79 3.44
C LEU A 548 12.71 -16.35 3.16
N ALA A 549 13.36 -15.70 4.12
CA ALA A 549 14.74 -15.21 3.98
C ALA A 549 15.80 -16.33 3.94
N ARG A 550 15.46 -17.53 4.44
CA ARG A 550 16.39 -18.69 4.51
C ARG A 550 16.06 -19.77 3.49
N THR A 551 14.87 -19.71 2.90
CA THR A 551 14.39 -20.69 1.94
C THR A 551 14.97 -20.36 0.56
N PRO A 552 15.70 -21.28 -0.09
CA PRO A 552 16.22 -21.04 -1.43
C PRO A 552 15.06 -21.00 -2.44
N LEU A 553 14.68 -19.78 -2.85
CA LEU A 553 13.65 -19.52 -3.85
C LEU A 553 14.27 -19.01 -5.17
N GLY A 554 13.43 -18.78 -6.18
CA GLY A 554 13.89 -18.27 -7.47
C GLY A 554 12.74 -17.78 -8.36
N PRO A 555 13.06 -17.23 -9.55
CA PRO A 555 12.09 -16.59 -10.45
C PRO A 555 11.05 -17.55 -11.05
N ARG A 556 11.16 -18.86 -10.78
CA ARG A 556 10.22 -19.91 -11.20
C ARG A 556 9.27 -20.36 -10.06
N VAL A 557 9.20 -19.60 -8.96
CA VAL A 557 8.32 -19.86 -7.81
C VAL A 557 7.30 -18.73 -7.68
N VAL A 558 6.03 -19.08 -7.46
CA VAL A 558 5.01 -18.15 -6.96
C VAL A 558 4.85 -18.42 -5.47
N ALA A 559 5.33 -17.51 -4.63
CA ALA A 559 5.34 -17.70 -3.18
C ALA A 559 3.98 -17.32 -2.57
N VAL A 560 3.46 -18.17 -1.69
CA VAL A 560 2.35 -17.85 -0.77
C VAL A 560 2.94 -17.77 0.62
N THR A 561 2.67 -16.70 1.36
CA THR A 561 3.20 -16.53 2.72
C THR A 561 2.14 -15.98 3.65
N ASP A 562 2.24 -16.32 4.94
CA ASP A 562 1.24 -15.96 5.94
C ASP A 562 1.30 -14.48 6.34
N GLN A 563 2.44 -13.81 6.15
CA GLN A 563 2.64 -12.41 6.57
C GLN A 563 3.34 -11.56 5.53
N VAL A 564 3.35 -10.24 5.72
CA VAL A 564 4.22 -9.34 4.96
C VAL A 564 5.66 -9.66 5.39
N PRO A 565 6.50 -10.24 4.53
CA PRO A 565 7.80 -10.66 4.96
C PRO A 565 8.72 -9.44 5.07
N ASN A 566 9.64 -9.50 6.04
CA ASN A 566 10.64 -8.45 6.21
C ASN A 566 11.58 -8.33 5.01
N ASP A 567 11.72 -9.42 4.28
CA ASP A 567 12.55 -9.52 3.09
C ASP A 567 11.86 -10.40 2.03
N LEU A 568 12.00 -10.03 0.76
CA LEU A 568 11.47 -10.79 -0.38
C LEU A 568 12.62 -11.27 -1.27
N PRO A 569 13.00 -12.57 -1.20
CA PRO A 569 13.94 -13.14 -2.16
C PRO A 569 13.39 -13.04 -3.58
N LEU A 570 14.25 -13.24 -4.59
CA LEU A 570 13.82 -13.20 -5.99
C LEU A 570 12.80 -14.31 -6.27
N VAL A 571 11.55 -13.93 -6.53
CA VAL A 571 10.43 -14.83 -6.85
C VAL A 571 9.72 -14.41 -8.13
N GLY A 572 9.05 -15.37 -8.77
CA GLY A 572 8.24 -15.14 -9.97
C GLY A 572 6.93 -14.40 -9.67
N GLY A 573 6.35 -14.59 -8.48
CA GLY A 573 5.15 -13.89 -7.99
C GLY A 573 4.97 -14.05 -6.48
N LEU A 574 4.18 -13.18 -5.85
CA LEU A 574 3.95 -13.16 -4.40
C LEU A 574 2.45 -13.03 -4.04
N ILE A 575 1.98 -13.87 -3.13
CA ILE A 575 0.67 -13.80 -2.46
C ILE A 575 0.91 -13.76 -0.94
N THR A 576 0.54 -12.68 -0.26
CA THR A 576 0.63 -12.57 1.22
C THR A 576 -0.74 -12.71 1.88
N GLU A 577 -0.88 -13.45 2.98
CA GLU A 577 -2.14 -13.51 3.74
C GLU A 577 -2.40 -12.25 4.59
N ALA A 578 -1.43 -11.34 4.65
CA ALA A 578 -1.52 -10.04 5.30
C ALA A 578 -1.45 -8.88 4.28
N PHE A 579 -2.22 -7.82 4.55
CA PHE A 579 -2.22 -6.58 3.76
C PHE A 579 -0.87 -5.88 3.84
N GLN A 580 -0.42 -5.34 2.71
CA GLN A 580 0.85 -4.65 2.59
C GLN A 580 0.60 -3.14 2.46
N THR A 581 1.58 -2.34 2.86
CA THR A 581 1.60 -0.93 2.47
C THR A 581 2.19 -0.83 1.06
N PRO A 582 1.70 0.07 0.18
CA PRO A 582 2.28 0.27 -1.15
C PRO A 582 3.78 0.64 -1.15
N LEU A 583 4.29 1.24 -0.06
CA LEU A 583 5.72 1.52 0.13
C LEU A 583 6.46 0.44 0.95
N ALA A 584 5.81 -0.67 1.29
CA ALA A 584 6.50 -1.80 1.90
C ALA A 584 7.63 -2.25 0.96
N HIS A 585 8.79 -2.59 1.51
CA HIS A 585 9.94 -2.99 0.69
C HIS A 585 9.59 -4.12 -0.28
N VAL A 586 8.77 -5.08 0.16
CA VAL A 586 8.31 -6.19 -0.68
C VAL A 586 7.53 -5.71 -1.90
N ASN A 587 6.71 -4.67 -1.76
CA ASN A 587 5.94 -4.13 -2.87
C ASN A 587 6.80 -3.26 -3.77
N VAL A 588 7.65 -2.40 -3.20
CA VAL A 588 8.61 -1.60 -3.98
C VAL A 588 9.52 -2.50 -4.82
N LEU A 589 10.02 -3.59 -4.25
CA LEU A 589 10.82 -4.59 -4.97
C LEU A 589 10.00 -5.30 -6.04
N SER A 590 8.78 -5.73 -5.72
CA SER A 590 7.89 -6.39 -6.68
C SER A 590 7.61 -5.50 -7.89
N HIS A 591 7.32 -4.23 -7.65
CA HIS A 591 7.10 -3.21 -8.67
C HIS A 591 8.33 -2.98 -9.53
N ASN A 592 9.51 -2.81 -8.92
CA ASN A 592 10.77 -2.61 -9.63
C ASN A 592 11.16 -3.81 -10.52
N ARG A 593 10.85 -5.04 -10.07
CA ARG A 593 11.12 -6.28 -10.82
C ARG A 593 10.04 -6.59 -11.87
N GLY A 594 8.89 -5.94 -11.77
CA GLY A 594 7.67 -6.36 -12.48
C GLY A 594 7.20 -7.75 -12.05
N THR A 595 7.45 -8.12 -10.79
CA THR A 595 6.96 -9.34 -10.12
C THR A 595 5.52 -9.09 -9.67
N PRO A 596 4.54 -9.90 -10.10
CA PRO A 596 3.17 -9.76 -9.64
C PRO A 596 3.05 -9.98 -8.12
N ASN A 597 2.37 -9.07 -7.43
CA ASN A 597 2.23 -9.05 -5.97
C ASN A 597 0.80 -8.68 -5.55
N MET A 598 0.25 -9.43 -4.59
CA MET A 598 -1.07 -9.18 -3.99
C MET A 598 -1.13 -9.69 -2.54
N ALA A 599 -2.01 -9.10 -1.73
CA ALA A 599 -2.43 -9.68 -0.47
C ALA A 599 -3.81 -10.35 -0.63
N LEU A 600 -3.97 -11.56 -0.07
CA LEU A 600 -5.22 -12.31 -0.03
C LEU A 600 -5.38 -12.96 1.34
N ALA A 601 -6.22 -12.38 2.19
CA ALA A 601 -6.50 -12.90 3.52
C ALA A 601 -7.00 -14.35 3.44
N GLY A 602 -6.31 -15.26 4.14
CA GLY A 602 -6.63 -16.68 4.12
C GLY A 602 -6.32 -17.38 2.77
N ALA A 603 -5.34 -16.89 1.99
CA ALA A 603 -4.97 -17.44 0.69
C ALA A 603 -4.84 -18.97 0.67
N ARG A 604 -4.23 -19.61 1.68
CA ARG A 604 -4.08 -21.08 1.74
C ARG A 604 -5.40 -21.83 1.81
N SER A 605 -6.46 -21.20 2.30
CA SER A 605 -7.82 -21.75 2.36
C SER A 605 -8.71 -21.24 1.22
N ASP A 606 -8.27 -20.26 0.42
CA ASP A 606 -9.05 -19.73 -0.69
C ASP A 606 -9.30 -20.84 -1.73
N PRO A 607 -10.55 -21.05 -2.18
CA PRO A 607 -10.91 -22.14 -3.08
C PRO A 607 -10.23 -22.05 -4.45
N ARG A 608 -9.72 -20.88 -4.86
CA ARG A 608 -8.97 -20.66 -6.11
C ARG A 608 -7.49 -21.02 -5.97
N VAL A 609 -6.95 -20.96 -4.74
CA VAL A 609 -5.51 -21.12 -4.43
C VAL A 609 -5.23 -22.52 -3.87
N ALA A 610 -5.99 -22.97 -2.87
CA ALA A 610 -5.75 -24.21 -2.13
C ALA A 610 -5.57 -25.45 -3.05
N PRO A 611 -6.41 -25.66 -4.09
CA PRO A 611 -6.27 -26.82 -4.98
C PRO A 611 -5.00 -26.81 -5.86
N ARG A 612 -4.27 -25.68 -5.93
CA ARG A 612 -3.12 -25.47 -6.82
C ARG A 612 -1.77 -25.40 -6.12
N LEU A 613 -1.73 -25.47 -4.79
CA LEU A 613 -0.49 -25.54 -4.03
C LEU A 613 0.36 -26.75 -4.51
N GLY A 614 1.64 -26.49 -4.77
CA GLY A 614 2.61 -27.46 -5.30
C GLY A 614 2.57 -27.68 -6.81
N THR A 615 1.71 -26.97 -7.55
CA THR A 615 1.56 -27.12 -9.01
C THR A 615 2.11 -25.93 -9.79
N LEU A 616 2.42 -26.12 -11.08
CA LEU A 616 2.82 -25.05 -11.99
C LEU A 616 1.59 -24.22 -12.38
N VAL A 617 1.63 -22.92 -12.07
CA VAL A 617 0.51 -21.99 -12.28
C VAL A 617 0.90 -20.80 -13.15
N ARG A 618 -0.12 -20.19 -13.77
CA ARG A 618 -0.11 -18.82 -14.24
C ARG A 618 -0.89 -17.99 -13.23
N LEU A 619 -0.21 -17.06 -12.58
CA LEU A 619 -0.82 -16.01 -11.76
C LEU A 619 -0.86 -14.73 -12.60
N GLU A 620 -2.01 -14.08 -12.63
CA GLU A 620 -2.18 -12.75 -13.19
C GLU A 620 -2.83 -11.85 -12.15
N VAL A 621 -2.09 -10.85 -11.68
CA VAL A 621 -2.62 -9.81 -10.77
C VAL A 621 -3.13 -8.66 -11.63
N LEU A 622 -4.37 -8.26 -11.40
CA LEU A 622 -5.08 -7.18 -12.11
C LEU A 622 -5.36 -6.02 -11.14
N PRO A 623 -5.54 -4.77 -11.62
CA PRO A 623 -5.89 -3.64 -10.75
C PRO A 623 -7.10 -3.89 -9.84
N GLY A 624 -8.16 -4.52 -10.36
CA GLY A 624 -9.38 -4.87 -9.62
C GLY A 624 -9.47 -6.34 -9.15
N GLY A 625 -8.40 -7.15 -9.24
CA GLY A 625 -8.53 -8.57 -8.91
C GLY A 625 -7.31 -9.44 -9.23
N PHE A 626 -7.54 -10.74 -9.40
CA PHE A 626 -6.53 -11.66 -9.92
C PHE A 626 -7.16 -12.86 -10.63
N ASP A 627 -6.44 -13.40 -11.61
CA ASP A 627 -6.67 -14.72 -12.17
C ASP A 627 -5.56 -15.68 -11.74
N LEU A 628 -5.95 -16.92 -11.45
CA LEU A 628 -5.02 -18.00 -11.15
C LEU A 628 -5.50 -19.22 -11.91
N ARG A 629 -4.60 -19.84 -12.67
CA ARG A 629 -4.87 -21.11 -13.37
C ARG A 629 -3.67 -22.03 -13.43
N ALA A 630 -3.90 -23.30 -13.74
CA ALA A 630 -2.81 -24.20 -14.12
C ALA A 630 -2.14 -23.69 -15.40
N ALA A 631 -0.81 -23.82 -15.49
CA ALA A 631 -0.03 -23.41 -16.65
C ALA A 631 0.52 -24.62 -17.42
N ASP A 632 0.61 -24.47 -18.74
CA ASP A 632 1.32 -25.41 -19.59
C ASP A 632 2.85 -25.21 -19.42
N PRO A 633 3.66 -26.27 -19.24
CA PRO A 633 5.11 -26.14 -19.11
C PRO A 633 5.81 -25.41 -20.28
N ALA A 634 5.32 -25.57 -21.52
CA ALA A 634 5.88 -24.90 -22.68
C ALA A 634 5.58 -23.39 -22.67
N GLU A 635 4.38 -23.02 -22.22
CA GLU A 635 3.98 -21.63 -22.01
C GLU A 635 4.88 -20.95 -20.96
N ALA A 636 5.12 -21.64 -19.83
CA ALA A 636 5.99 -21.16 -18.77
C ALA A 636 7.46 -20.99 -19.20
N GLU A 637 8.03 -21.96 -19.94
CA GLU A 637 9.41 -21.86 -20.41
C GLU A 637 9.59 -20.74 -21.45
N ALA A 638 8.62 -20.55 -22.35
CA ALA A 638 8.62 -19.42 -23.27
C ALA A 638 8.60 -18.06 -22.53
N PHE A 639 7.78 -17.94 -21.48
CA PHE A 639 7.74 -16.76 -20.63
C PHE A 639 9.09 -16.50 -19.95
N TRP A 640 9.69 -17.50 -19.28
CA TRP A 640 10.97 -17.33 -18.59
C TRP A 640 12.13 -17.02 -19.57
N ALA A 641 12.12 -17.61 -20.77
CA ALA A 641 13.11 -17.30 -21.80
C ALA A 641 13.03 -15.84 -22.26
N SER A 642 11.83 -15.29 -22.41
CA SER A 642 11.61 -13.89 -22.82
C SER A 642 12.06 -12.86 -21.77
N ARG A 643 12.10 -13.26 -20.49
CA ARG A 643 12.48 -12.40 -19.35
C ARG A 643 13.98 -12.43 -19.04
N ARG A 644 14.78 -13.26 -19.72
CA ARG A 644 16.24 -13.27 -19.52
C ARG A 644 16.83 -11.95 -20.03
N PRO A 645 17.69 -11.26 -19.27
CA PRO A 645 18.36 -10.05 -19.76
C PRO A 645 19.12 -10.34 -21.05
N THR A 646 18.88 -9.54 -22.09
CA THR A 646 19.51 -9.69 -23.42
C THR A 646 20.36 -8.48 -23.83
N GLY A 647 20.59 -7.53 -22.91
CA GLY A 647 21.34 -6.30 -23.15
C GLY A 647 22.79 -6.31 -22.63
N ASP A 648 23.51 -5.21 -22.89
CA ASP A 648 24.84 -4.98 -22.31
C ASP A 648 24.75 -4.90 -20.76
N PRO A 649 25.77 -5.37 -20.03
CA PRO A 649 25.78 -5.26 -18.58
C PRO A 649 25.72 -3.80 -18.09
N LEU A 650 24.92 -3.54 -17.05
CA LEU A 650 24.92 -2.26 -16.35
C LEU A 650 26.28 -2.09 -15.65
N ARG A 651 27.03 -1.04 -15.99
CA ARG A 651 28.36 -0.78 -15.42
C ARG A 651 28.34 0.43 -14.48
N PRO A 652 28.31 0.22 -13.16
CA PRO A 652 28.44 1.28 -12.17
C PRO A 652 29.67 2.16 -12.43
N ARG A 653 29.53 3.48 -12.26
CA ARG A 653 30.69 4.40 -12.29
C ARG A 653 31.54 4.12 -11.05
N LEU A 654 32.85 4.01 -11.24
CA LEU A 654 33.79 3.75 -10.16
C LEU A 654 35.01 4.65 -10.30
N ASP A 655 35.23 5.48 -9.29
CA ASP A 655 36.37 6.38 -9.15
C ASP A 655 37.20 5.97 -7.93
N THR A 656 38.43 5.54 -8.19
CA THR A 656 39.38 5.12 -7.15
C THR A 656 40.39 6.19 -6.76
N THR A 657 40.22 7.42 -7.25
CA THR A 657 41.16 8.52 -6.98
C THR A 657 40.88 9.24 -5.66
N VAL A 658 39.65 9.18 -5.17
CA VAL A 658 39.22 9.81 -3.90
C VAL A 658 39.53 8.89 -2.71
N ARG A 659 40.25 9.40 -1.70
CA ARG A 659 40.79 8.62 -0.56
C ARG A 659 40.67 9.35 0.77
N GLY A 660 40.69 8.62 1.88
CA GLY A 660 40.50 9.16 3.23
C GLY A 660 39.06 9.62 3.48
N VAL A 661 38.80 10.22 4.63
CA VAL A 661 37.47 10.72 5.00
C VAL A 661 37.11 11.97 4.19
N ARG A 662 35.84 12.12 3.79
CA ARG A 662 35.31 13.28 3.06
C ARG A 662 34.11 13.89 3.78
N MET A 663 34.11 15.19 4.00
CA MET A 663 32.93 15.88 4.53
C MET A 663 31.87 16.02 3.45
N LEU A 664 30.59 15.83 3.80
CA LEU A 664 29.51 15.97 2.82
C LEU A 664 29.42 17.37 2.21
N ALA A 665 29.85 18.42 2.93
CA ALA A 665 29.87 19.79 2.44
C ALA A 665 30.77 19.99 1.20
N ASP A 666 31.76 19.11 1.00
CA ASP A 666 32.71 19.17 -0.12
C ASP A 666 32.29 18.27 -1.29
N LEU A 667 31.17 17.55 -1.17
CA LEU A 667 30.71 16.54 -2.11
C LEU A 667 29.41 16.97 -2.80
N GLY A 668 29.04 16.26 -3.86
CA GLY A 668 27.78 16.40 -4.56
C GLY A 668 27.38 15.17 -5.36
N ILE A 669 26.35 15.31 -6.17
CA ILE A 669 25.83 14.21 -7.02
C ILE A 669 26.87 13.68 -8.02
N GLU A 670 27.80 14.53 -8.45
CA GLU A 670 28.91 14.21 -9.35
C GLU A 670 29.90 13.18 -8.78
N ASP A 671 29.96 13.07 -7.44
CA ASP A 671 30.86 12.20 -6.68
C ASP A 671 30.26 10.80 -6.42
N LEU A 672 29.10 10.48 -6.99
CA LEU A 672 28.45 9.16 -6.83
C LEU A 672 29.41 8.01 -7.13
N GLY A 673 30.25 8.14 -8.16
CA GLY A 673 31.24 7.12 -8.51
C GLY A 673 32.39 6.97 -7.51
N ALA A 674 32.56 7.91 -6.57
CA ALA A 674 33.63 7.92 -5.57
C ALA A 674 33.15 7.55 -4.15
N VAL A 675 31.93 7.96 -3.77
CA VAL A 675 31.38 7.76 -2.42
C VAL A 675 30.08 6.96 -2.38
N GLY A 676 29.54 6.57 -3.54
CA GLY A 676 28.26 5.88 -3.69
C GLY A 676 27.05 6.80 -3.61
N ALA A 677 25.87 6.24 -3.90
CA ALA A 677 24.65 7.02 -4.11
C ALA A 677 24.15 7.73 -2.84
N LYS A 678 24.01 7.04 -1.71
CA LYS A 678 23.46 7.65 -0.49
C LYS A 678 24.30 8.85 0.00
N ALA A 679 25.63 8.72 0.00
CA ALA A 679 26.51 9.79 0.42
C ALA A 679 26.46 10.98 -0.54
N ALA A 680 26.50 10.74 -1.86
CA ALA A 680 26.44 11.79 -2.87
C ALA A 680 25.09 12.54 -2.87
N LEU A 681 23.98 11.81 -2.75
CA LEU A 681 22.64 12.41 -2.70
C LEU A 681 22.39 13.18 -1.40
N LEU A 682 22.87 12.70 -0.26
CA LEU A 682 22.77 13.45 1.00
C LEU A 682 23.66 14.71 0.99
N ALA A 683 24.84 14.66 0.34
CA ALA A 683 25.67 15.83 0.12
C ALA A 683 24.98 16.89 -0.74
N GLU A 684 24.33 16.46 -1.84
CA GLU A 684 23.56 17.35 -2.71
C GLU A 684 22.36 17.97 -1.99
N LEU A 685 21.70 17.21 -1.12
CA LEU A 685 20.66 17.72 -0.23
C LEU A 685 21.21 18.74 0.77
N GLY A 686 22.45 18.54 1.25
CA GLY A 686 23.17 19.50 2.10
C GLY A 686 23.42 20.85 1.41
N ARG A 687 23.70 20.83 0.10
CA ARG A 687 23.81 22.06 -0.71
C ARG A 687 22.46 22.80 -0.78
N LEU A 688 21.35 22.07 -0.94
CA LEU A 688 20.00 22.64 -0.89
C LEU A 688 19.70 23.24 0.49
N ALA A 689 20.02 22.54 1.59
CA ALA A 689 19.85 23.05 2.95
C ALA A 689 20.65 24.36 3.17
N ALA A 690 21.91 24.39 2.75
CA ALA A 690 22.79 25.55 2.88
C ALA A 690 22.33 26.77 2.05
N SER A 691 21.53 26.57 1.00
CA SER A 691 20.95 27.67 0.22
C SER A 691 19.90 28.49 1.00
N GLY A 692 19.38 27.95 2.11
CA GLY A 692 18.43 28.63 2.99
C GLY A 692 17.07 28.95 2.34
N GLY A 693 16.28 29.81 2.98
CA GLY A 693 14.94 30.21 2.50
C GLY A 693 13.81 29.33 3.03
N VAL A 694 12.58 29.63 2.57
CA VAL A 694 11.36 28.95 3.04
C VAL A 694 11.42 27.47 2.68
N CYS A 695 11.08 26.60 3.64
CA CYS A 695 11.06 25.14 3.48
C CYS A 695 12.41 24.52 3.10
N ALA A 696 13.52 25.10 3.56
CA ALA A 696 14.83 24.45 3.47
C ALA A 696 14.84 23.16 4.32
N PRO A 697 15.35 22.03 3.78
CA PRO A 697 15.43 20.78 4.53
C PRO A 697 16.44 20.89 5.67
N VAL A 698 16.12 20.30 6.82
CA VAL A 698 17.06 20.09 7.93
C VAL A 698 17.65 18.69 7.80
N LEU A 699 18.96 18.55 8.00
CA LEU A 699 19.70 17.29 7.85
C LEU A 699 20.45 16.91 9.13
N PRO A 700 20.85 15.63 9.28
CA PRO A 700 21.74 15.22 10.36
C PRO A 700 23.05 16.04 10.34
N PRO A 701 23.45 16.63 11.48
CA PRO A 701 24.67 17.41 11.55
C PRO A 701 25.92 16.53 11.43
N GLY A 702 27.01 17.09 10.89
CA GLY A 702 28.33 16.47 10.95
C GLY A 702 28.52 15.20 10.11
N ALA A 703 27.63 14.88 9.18
CA ALA A 703 27.77 13.68 8.36
C ALA A 703 29.02 13.73 7.45
N PHE A 704 29.62 12.56 7.22
CA PHE A 704 30.80 12.40 6.34
C PHE A 704 30.78 11.05 5.61
N ALA A 705 31.61 10.91 4.57
CA ALA A 705 31.71 9.73 3.74
C ALA A 705 33.10 9.08 3.76
N VAL A 706 33.13 7.75 3.61
CA VAL A 706 34.33 6.95 3.34
C VAL A 706 34.25 6.44 1.89
N PRO A 707 35.20 6.81 1.01
CA PRO A 707 35.19 6.46 -0.42
C PRO A 707 35.25 4.96 -0.73
N LEU A 708 34.71 4.59 -1.89
CA LEU A 708 34.58 3.22 -2.42
C LEU A 708 35.92 2.48 -2.58
N VAL A 709 37.01 3.21 -2.80
CA VAL A 709 38.35 2.61 -3.02
C VAL A 709 38.80 1.76 -1.83
N HIS A 710 38.45 2.15 -0.61
CA HIS A 710 38.87 1.45 0.60
C HIS A 710 38.21 0.08 0.73
N PHE A 711 36.95 -0.05 0.33
CA PHE A 711 36.28 -1.35 0.23
C PHE A 711 37.00 -2.26 -0.77
N ARG A 712 37.36 -1.74 -1.94
CA ARG A 712 38.03 -2.53 -2.97
C ARG A 712 39.37 -3.06 -2.50
N GLU A 713 40.18 -2.20 -1.88
CA GLU A 713 41.47 -2.60 -1.32
C GLU A 713 41.30 -3.65 -0.22
N HIS A 714 40.27 -3.50 0.63
CA HIS A 714 39.92 -4.50 1.66
C HIS A 714 39.46 -5.83 1.05
N ALA A 715 38.63 -5.81 0.01
CA ALA A 715 38.16 -7.01 -0.70
C ALA A 715 39.29 -7.74 -1.43
N GLU A 716 40.25 -7.01 -1.98
CA GLU A 716 41.47 -7.55 -2.60
C GLU A 716 42.40 -8.14 -1.53
N ALA A 717 42.69 -7.40 -0.44
CA ALA A 717 43.58 -7.82 0.64
C ALA A 717 43.06 -9.02 1.45
N SER A 718 41.75 -9.11 1.65
CA SER A 718 41.08 -10.25 2.29
C SER A 718 41.03 -11.51 1.42
N GLY A 719 41.30 -11.39 0.11
CA GLY A 719 41.12 -12.46 -0.87
C GLY A 719 39.67 -12.70 -1.31
N ALA A 720 38.71 -11.95 -0.77
CA ALA A 720 37.29 -12.04 -1.10
C ALA A 720 37.03 -11.81 -2.60
N ALA A 721 37.71 -10.84 -3.22
CA ALA A 721 37.58 -10.56 -4.65
C ALA A 721 37.97 -11.76 -5.53
N ARG A 722 39.04 -12.50 -5.15
CA ARG A 722 39.45 -13.72 -5.87
C ARG A 722 38.43 -14.84 -5.69
N MET A 723 37.91 -15.01 -4.47
CA MET A 723 36.90 -16.04 -4.17
C MET A 723 35.61 -15.84 -4.97
N LEU A 724 35.19 -14.59 -5.18
CA LEU A 724 34.02 -14.28 -5.99
C LEU A 724 34.23 -14.66 -7.46
N VAL A 725 35.37 -14.26 -8.06
CA VAL A 725 35.70 -14.61 -9.45
C VAL A 725 35.77 -16.13 -9.65
N GLU A 726 36.31 -16.86 -8.69
CA GLU A 726 36.35 -18.33 -8.71
C GLU A 726 34.94 -18.94 -8.61
N ALA A 727 34.04 -18.33 -7.83
CA ALA A 727 32.66 -18.77 -7.70
C ALA A 727 31.84 -18.51 -8.98
N GLU A 728 31.96 -17.33 -9.59
CA GLU A 728 31.25 -16.97 -10.83
C GLU A 728 31.67 -17.82 -12.04
N ALA A 729 32.89 -18.35 -12.02
CA ALA A 729 33.38 -19.27 -13.05
C ALA A 729 32.77 -20.68 -12.98
N ASP A 730 32.14 -21.05 -11.85
CA ASP A 730 31.46 -22.33 -11.66
C ASP A 730 30.01 -22.27 -12.21
N PRO A 731 29.64 -23.06 -13.24
CA PRO A 731 28.27 -23.09 -13.74
C PRO A 731 27.22 -23.45 -12.68
N ALA A 732 27.59 -24.18 -11.63
CA ALA A 732 26.70 -24.52 -10.53
C ALA A 732 26.33 -23.28 -9.70
N PHE A 733 27.20 -22.27 -9.61
CA PHE A 733 26.91 -21.02 -8.90
C PHE A 733 25.74 -20.26 -9.53
N GLY A 734 25.65 -20.26 -10.86
CA GLY A 734 24.55 -19.61 -11.60
C GLY A 734 23.25 -20.42 -11.65
N THR A 735 23.27 -21.73 -11.34
CA THR A 735 22.12 -22.62 -11.53
C THR A 735 21.58 -23.26 -10.24
N ASP A 736 22.41 -23.39 -9.19
CA ASP A 736 22.05 -23.98 -7.91
C ASP A 736 22.12 -22.92 -6.78
N PRO A 737 20.96 -22.49 -6.23
CA PRO A 737 20.91 -21.53 -5.13
C PRO A 737 21.72 -21.96 -3.88
N ARG A 738 21.81 -23.26 -3.58
CA ARG A 738 22.58 -23.73 -2.42
C ARG A 738 24.08 -23.48 -2.61
N VAL A 739 24.61 -23.79 -3.79
CA VAL A 739 26.03 -23.59 -4.10
C VAL A 739 26.36 -22.10 -4.02
N ARG A 740 25.48 -21.25 -4.59
CA ARG A 740 25.65 -19.81 -4.52
C ARG A 740 25.67 -19.27 -3.10
N SER A 741 24.71 -19.66 -2.27
CA SER A 741 24.62 -19.25 -0.87
C SER A 741 25.88 -19.62 -0.08
N GLU A 742 26.39 -20.86 -0.24
CA GLU A 742 27.62 -21.33 0.41
C GLU A 742 28.85 -20.51 -0.01
N ARG A 743 29.00 -20.24 -1.31
CA ARG A 743 30.15 -19.49 -1.86
C ARG A 743 30.13 -18.02 -1.44
N LEU A 744 28.98 -17.37 -1.48
CA LEU A 744 28.82 -15.99 -1.00
C LEU A 744 29.06 -15.87 0.51
N ALA A 745 28.65 -16.87 1.31
CA ALA A 745 28.95 -16.90 2.74
C ALA A 745 30.47 -16.92 3.02
N ALA A 746 31.24 -17.67 2.21
CA ALA A 746 32.70 -17.69 2.31
C ALA A 746 33.34 -16.32 1.96
N VAL A 747 32.82 -15.63 0.92
CA VAL A 747 33.25 -14.27 0.55
C VAL A 747 33.00 -13.29 1.71
N ARG A 748 31.81 -13.33 2.32
CA ARG A 748 31.47 -12.47 3.47
C ARG A 748 32.36 -12.75 4.68
N ALA A 749 32.65 -14.02 4.96
CA ALA A 749 33.53 -14.42 6.07
C ALA A 749 34.97 -13.89 5.89
N ALA A 750 35.49 -13.90 4.67
CA ALA A 750 36.80 -13.32 4.35
C ALA A 750 36.85 -11.81 4.63
N ILE A 751 35.81 -11.07 4.24
CA ILE A 751 35.70 -9.62 4.51
C ILE A 751 35.63 -9.33 6.01
N ARG A 752 34.81 -10.09 6.74
CA ARG A 752 34.59 -9.89 8.19
C ARG A 752 35.82 -10.22 9.03
N SER A 753 36.63 -11.19 8.63
CA SER A 753 37.79 -11.63 9.41
C SER A 753 39.05 -10.81 9.17
N HIS A 754 39.17 -10.14 8.01
CA HIS A 754 40.30 -9.28 7.70
C HIS A 754 40.22 -7.97 8.50
N PRO A 755 41.33 -7.48 9.11
CA PRO A 755 41.33 -6.20 9.80
C PRO A 755 41.19 -5.04 8.81
N VAL A 756 40.52 -3.96 9.24
CA VAL A 756 40.46 -2.72 8.45
C VAL A 756 41.85 -2.06 8.43
N ASP A 757 42.20 -1.37 7.34
CA ASP A 757 43.46 -0.64 7.26
C ASP A 757 43.65 0.26 8.50
N PRO A 758 44.76 0.10 9.26
CA PRO A 758 44.93 0.82 10.53
C PRO A 758 45.02 2.34 10.40
N ALA A 759 45.39 2.88 9.24
CA ALA A 759 45.38 4.32 9.03
C ALA A 759 43.95 4.82 8.81
N LEU A 760 43.17 4.13 7.98
CA LEU A 760 41.76 4.44 7.75
C LEU A 760 40.92 4.29 9.03
N LEU A 761 41.08 3.19 9.78
CA LEU A 761 40.31 2.94 11.00
C LEU A 761 40.53 4.04 12.03
N ARG A 762 41.78 4.50 12.21
CA ARG A 762 42.09 5.63 13.08
C ARG A 762 41.44 6.92 12.57
N GLU A 763 41.56 7.22 11.28
CA GLU A 763 40.98 8.42 10.68
C GLU A 763 39.44 8.47 10.87
N VAL A 764 38.75 7.35 10.67
CA VAL A 764 37.30 7.24 10.87
C VAL A 764 36.93 7.36 12.35
N THR A 765 37.66 6.69 13.25
CA THR A 765 37.39 6.71 14.69
C THR A 765 37.63 8.10 15.27
N GLU A 766 38.77 8.73 14.96
CA GLU A 766 39.09 10.10 15.39
C GLU A 766 38.06 11.11 14.85
N ARG A 767 37.54 10.89 13.63
CA ARG A 767 36.47 11.72 13.08
C ARG A 767 35.16 11.55 13.85
N ILE A 768 34.80 10.32 14.19
CA ILE A 768 33.60 10.03 14.99
C ILE A 768 33.73 10.69 16.36
N GLU A 769 34.87 10.51 17.05
CA GLU A 769 35.14 11.15 18.34
C GLU A 769 35.05 12.67 18.26
N SER A 770 35.67 13.27 17.24
CA SER A 770 35.71 14.73 17.10
C SER A 770 34.34 15.35 16.83
N LEU A 771 33.45 14.66 16.13
CA LEU A 771 32.14 15.20 15.73
C LEU A 771 31.04 14.80 16.70
N PHE A 772 31.10 13.59 17.24
CA PHE A 772 30.01 12.96 17.99
C PHE A 772 30.38 12.65 19.44
N GLY A 773 31.66 12.64 19.82
CA GLY A 773 32.10 12.26 21.16
C GLY A 773 31.75 10.81 21.46
N ALA A 774 31.14 10.56 22.63
CA ALA A 774 30.65 9.23 23.02
C ALA A 774 29.26 8.89 22.44
N ARG A 775 28.65 9.80 21.65
CA ARG A 775 27.33 9.56 21.07
C ARG A 775 27.39 8.45 20.02
N ARG A 776 26.28 7.72 19.90
CA ARG A 776 26.08 6.67 18.90
C ARG A 776 26.04 7.25 17.48
N VAL A 777 26.69 6.60 16.54
CA VAL A 777 26.64 6.91 15.11
C VAL A 777 26.03 5.76 14.32
N ARG A 778 25.51 6.08 13.13
CA ARG A 778 25.09 5.11 12.13
C ARG A 778 26.09 5.09 10.98
N ILE A 779 26.63 3.92 10.66
CA ILE A 779 27.43 3.66 9.46
C ILE A 779 26.51 2.98 8.43
N ARG A 780 26.16 3.73 7.38
CA ARG A 780 25.25 3.30 6.32
C ARG A 780 26.03 2.88 5.08
N SER A 781 25.53 1.85 4.41
CA SER A 781 25.95 1.45 3.07
C SER A 781 25.68 2.55 2.05
N SER A 782 26.68 2.87 1.23
CA SER A 782 26.58 3.80 0.11
C SER A 782 27.29 3.18 -1.10
N SER A 783 26.59 2.30 -1.83
CA SER A 783 27.16 1.59 -2.98
C SER A 783 27.12 2.45 -4.25
N ASN A 784 28.03 2.21 -5.20
CA ASN A 784 27.96 2.81 -6.54
C ASN A 784 27.00 2.08 -7.49
N ALA A 785 26.50 0.91 -7.07
CA ALA A 785 25.45 0.17 -7.75
C ALA A 785 24.07 0.42 -7.14
N GLU A 786 23.97 1.31 -6.16
CA GLU A 786 22.70 1.74 -5.60
C GLU A 786 22.13 2.85 -6.50
N ASP A 787 20.86 2.71 -6.91
CA ASP A 787 20.12 3.68 -7.75
C ASP A 787 20.70 3.90 -9.17
N LEU A 788 21.13 2.82 -9.84
CA LEU A 788 21.50 2.87 -11.26
C LEU A 788 20.25 3.05 -12.14
N PRO A 789 20.39 3.66 -13.34
CA PRO A 789 19.30 3.67 -14.32
C PRO A 789 18.83 2.24 -14.63
N GLY A 790 17.57 1.92 -14.30
CA GLY A 790 16.99 0.58 -14.47
C GLY A 790 17.29 -0.44 -13.36
N PHE A 791 18.00 -0.06 -12.29
CA PHE A 791 18.24 -0.93 -11.13
C PHE A 791 18.22 -0.14 -9.82
N ASN A 792 17.25 -0.45 -8.95
CA ASN A 792 17.12 0.16 -7.63
C ASN A 792 17.68 -0.81 -6.55
N GLY A 793 18.65 -0.32 -5.77
CA GLY A 793 19.31 -1.08 -4.70
C GLY A 793 18.65 -0.97 -3.33
N ALA A 794 17.40 -0.49 -3.26
CA ALA A 794 16.69 -0.23 -2.00
C ALA A 794 16.67 -1.43 -1.06
N GLY A 795 17.17 -1.21 0.16
CA GLY A 795 17.12 -2.20 1.25
C GLY A 795 17.94 -3.46 1.00
N LEU A 796 18.88 -3.47 0.04
CA LEU A 796 19.74 -4.64 -0.25
C LEU A 796 20.89 -4.81 0.73
N TYR A 797 21.31 -3.73 1.40
CA TYR A 797 22.56 -3.68 2.15
C TYR A 797 22.32 -3.35 3.62
N THR A 798 23.20 -3.85 4.48
CA THR A 798 23.13 -3.65 5.93
C THR A 798 23.68 -2.28 6.33
N SER A 799 23.12 -1.67 7.37
CA SER A 799 23.71 -0.53 8.10
C SER A 799 24.01 -0.95 9.54
N ALA A 800 25.09 -0.44 10.11
CA ALA A 800 25.55 -0.80 11.46
C ALA A 800 25.60 0.44 12.38
N SER A 801 25.42 0.22 13.68
CA SER A 801 25.64 1.25 14.70
C SER A 801 27.03 1.10 15.31
N ALA A 802 27.67 2.21 15.67
CA ALA A 802 28.96 2.23 16.34
C ALA A 802 29.02 3.41 17.32
N ALA A 803 29.92 3.35 18.29
CA ALA A 803 30.27 4.50 19.12
C ALA A 803 31.76 4.46 19.43
N ALA A 804 32.38 5.63 19.56
CA ALA A 804 33.80 5.68 19.89
C ALA A 804 34.03 5.26 21.35
N GLY A 805 34.92 4.29 21.56
CA GLY A 805 35.24 3.77 22.89
C GLY A 805 34.21 2.80 23.48
N ASP A 806 33.17 2.43 22.73
CA ASP A 806 32.18 1.43 23.11
C ASP A 806 32.68 0.01 22.75
N PRO A 807 32.99 -0.86 23.74
CA PRO A 807 33.49 -2.20 23.49
C PRO A 807 32.45 -3.14 22.87
N ASP A 808 31.15 -2.87 23.06
CA ASP A 808 30.06 -3.68 22.55
C ASP A 808 29.67 -3.28 21.12
N ARG A 809 30.09 -2.08 20.67
CA ARG A 809 29.85 -1.56 19.31
C ARG A 809 31.10 -0.98 18.63
N PRO A 810 32.14 -1.80 18.38
CA PRO A 810 33.38 -1.31 17.77
C PRO A 810 33.18 -0.74 16.35
N VAL A 811 33.83 0.39 16.06
CA VAL A 811 33.81 1.03 14.73
C VAL A 811 34.30 0.08 13.64
N GLU A 812 35.32 -0.73 13.92
CA GLU A 812 35.88 -1.70 12.96
C GLU A 812 34.86 -2.78 12.57
N ASP A 813 34.11 -3.31 13.54
CA ASP A 813 33.09 -4.33 13.30
C ASP A 813 31.94 -3.78 12.46
N ALA A 814 31.53 -2.55 12.74
CA ALA A 814 30.51 -1.86 11.96
C ALA A 814 30.94 -1.64 10.50
N ILE A 815 32.18 -1.21 10.25
CA ILE A 815 32.74 -1.07 8.88
C ILE A 815 32.71 -2.41 8.14
N ARG A 816 33.23 -3.48 8.76
CA ARG A 816 33.31 -4.81 8.15
C ARG A 816 31.94 -5.42 7.90
N ALA A 817 30.98 -5.19 8.80
CA ALA A 817 29.60 -5.63 8.62
C ALA A 817 28.94 -4.99 7.41
N VAL A 818 29.09 -3.66 7.23
CA VAL A 818 28.55 -2.94 6.08
C VAL A 818 29.22 -3.40 4.77
N TRP A 819 30.55 -3.52 4.75
CA TRP A 819 31.28 -4.01 3.57
C TRP A 819 30.92 -5.45 3.19
N ALA A 820 30.79 -6.35 4.16
CA ALA A 820 30.39 -7.73 3.88
C ALA A 820 28.99 -7.84 3.28
N SER A 821 28.08 -6.91 3.62
CA SER A 821 26.70 -6.93 3.12
C SER A 821 26.56 -6.71 1.62
N LEU A 822 27.61 -6.22 0.92
CA LEU A 822 27.61 -6.13 -0.54
C LEU A 822 27.37 -7.50 -1.21
N TYR A 823 27.81 -8.57 -0.55
CA TYR A 823 27.71 -9.95 -1.01
C TYR A 823 26.71 -10.78 -0.19
N ASP A 824 25.73 -10.13 0.44
CA ASP A 824 24.53 -10.84 0.88
C ASP A 824 23.86 -11.48 -0.35
N GLU A 825 23.29 -12.68 -0.17
CA GLU A 825 22.78 -13.49 -1.29
C GLU A 825 21.76 -12.72 -2.13
N ARG A 826 20.82 -12.06 -1.46
CA ARG A 826 19.85 -11.16 -2.09
C ARG A 826 20.53 -10.05 -2.88
N ALA A 827 21.51 -9.38 -2.30
CA ALA A 827 22.16 -8.24 -2.95
C ALA A 827 22.87 -8.67 -4.25
N TYR A 828 23.47 -9.85 -4.25
CA TYR A 828 24.10 -10.45 -5.44
C TYR A 828 23.05 -10.87 -6.47
N ASP A 829 22.00 -11.59 -6.06
CA ASP A 829 20.97 -12.11 -6.97
C ASP A 829 20.23 -10.99 -7.70
N GLU A 830 19.94 -9.88 -7.02
CA GLU A 830 19.31 -8.70 -7.63
C GLU A 830 20.19 -8.07 -8.71
N ARG A 831 21.50 -7.93 -8.44
CA ARG A 831 22.45 -7.37 -9.39
C ARG A 831 22.67 -8.30 -10.58
N ALA A 832 22.77 -9.60 -10.33
CA ALA A 832 22.84 -10.62 -11.38
C ALA A 832 21.58 -10.64 -12.25
N TYR A 833 20.39 -10.52 -11.64
CA TYR A 833 19.11 -10.44 -12.36
C TYR A 833 19.02 -9.18 -13.24
N ALA A 834 19.50 -8.04 -12.74
CA ALA A 834 19.58 -6.79 -13.49
C ALA A 834 20.78 -6.70 -14.45
N ASN A 835 21.56 -7.77 -14.59
CA ASN A 835 22.75 -7.83 -15.44
C ASN A 835 23.79 -6.73 -15.09
N VAL A 836 24.03 -6.48 -13.80
CA VAL A 836 25.06 -5.55 -13.32
C VAL A 836 26.44 -6.20 -13.41
N ASP A 837 27.46 -5.47 -13.87
CA ASP A 837 28.85 -5.91 -13.90
C ASP A 837 29.45 -5.90 -12.48
N GLU A 838 29.44 -7.06 -11.81
CA GLU A 838 29.93 -7.24 -10.43
C GLU A 838 31.35 -6.72 -10.20
N ARG A 839 32.21 -6.72 -11.22
CA ARG A 839 33.60 -6.25 -11.11
C ARG A 839 33.72 -4.74 -10.91
N ALA A 840 32.66 -3.99 -11.22
CA ALA A 840 32.60 -2.54 -11.06
C ALA A 840 31.85 -2.12 -9.79
N VAL A 841 31.29 -3.06 -9.04
CA VAL A 841 30.52 -2.78 -7.81
C VAL A 841 31.46 -2.60 -6.62
N ALA A 842 31.21 -1.55 -5.83
CA ALA A 842 31.97 -1.25 -4.61
C ALA A 842 31.07 -0.61 -3.54
N MET A 843 31.50 -0.65 -2.27
CA MET A 843 30.75 -0.11 -1.13
C MET A 843 31.48 1.05 -0.44
N GLY A 844 30.89 2.24 -0.48
CA GLY A 844 31.27 3.38 0.35
C GLY A 844 30.51 3.36 1.67
N LEU A 845 30.94 4.20 2.62
CA LEU A 845 30.25 4.35 3.90
C LEU A 845 29.77 5.78 4.07
N LEU A 846 28.53 5.96 4.52
CA LEU A 846 27.98 7.22 4.99
C LEU A 846 27.87 7.16 6.51
N VAL A 847 28.55 8.06 7.23
CA VAL A 847 28.55 8.12 8.69
C VAL A 847 27.85 9.39 9.14
N HIS A 848 26.87 9.24 10.03
CA HIS A 848 26.17 10.36 10.67
C HIS A 848 25.75 10.00 12.10
N GLU A 849 25.39 10.99 12.91
CA GLU A 849 24.84 10.77 14.25
C GLU A 849 23.62 9.83 14.20
N ALA A 850 23.53 8.87 15.12
CA ALA A 850 22.32 8.07 15.25
C ALA A 850 21.20 8.98 15.76
N PHE A 851 20.03 8.89 15.13
CA PHE A 851 18.85 9.54 15.67
C PHE A 851 18.52 8.89 17.02
N LEU A 852 18.22 9.72 18.02
CA LEU A 852 17.79 9.34 19.36
C LEU A 852 16.40 9.98 19.56
N SER A 853 15.48 9.25 20.21
CA SER A 853 14.14 9.71 20.56
C SER A 853 13.31 10.21 19.36
N GLU A 854 13.10 9.32 18.40
CA GLU A 854 12.25 9.58 17.23
C GLU A 854 10.78 9.59 17.65
N ARG A 855 10.06 10.69 17.45
CA ARG A 855 8.62 10.76 17.76
C ARG A 855 7.77 10.24 16.61
N ALA A 856 8.29 10.30 15.39
CA ALA A 856 7.72 9.68 14.20
C ALA A 856 8.80 9.53 13.13
N ASN A 857 8.61 8.57 12.24
CA ASN A 857 9.41 8.42 11.04
C ASN A 857 8.52 8.13 9.83
N GLY A 858 9.02 8.36 8.63
CA GLY A 858 8.20 8.19 7.44
C GLY A 858 8.94 8.27 6.12
N VAL A 859 8.19 7.95 5.06
CA VAL A 859 8.60 8.03 3.67
C VAL A 859 7.52 8.79 2.91
N VAL A 860 7.95 9.74 2.07
CA VAL A 860 7.06 10.45 1.16
C VAL A 860 7.58 10.35 -0.27
N ILE A 861 6.68 9.98 -1.17
CA ILE A 861 6.91 10.11 -2.60
C ILE A 861 6.34 11.46 -3.05
N THR A 862 7.16 12.27 -3.72
CA THR A 862 6.77 13.61 -4.20
C THR A 862 5.79 13.58 -5.38
N ARG A 863 5.09 12.46 -5.56
CA ARG A 863 4.07 12.22 -6.59
C ARG A 863 3.12 11.13 -6.11
N ASN A 864 1.89 11.14 -6.59
CA ASN A 864 0.92 10.13 -6.25
C ASN A 864 1.26 8.81 -6.95
N ILE A 865 1.63 7.78 -6.19
CA ILE A 865 1.97 6.46 -6.74
C ILE A 865 0.76 5.64 -7.20
N LEU A 866 -0.43 5.96 -6.69
CA LEU A 866 -1.70 5.31 -7.07
C LEU A 866 -2.29 5.96 -8.34
N ASN A 867 -2.00 7.24 -8.55
CA ASN A 867 -2.34 7.95 -9.78
C ASN A 867 -1.19 8.88 -10.17
N PRO A 868 -0.19 8.36 -10.90
CA PRO A 868 1.02 9.10 -11.27
C PRO A 868 0.76 10.36 -12.08
N ILE A 869 -0.43 10.48 -12.66
CA ILE A 869 -0.84 11.68 -13.36
C ILE A 869 -0.87 12.89 -12.42
N ARG A 870 -1.34 12.69 -11.18
CA ARG A 870 -1.53 13.75 -10.19
C ARG A 870 -0.22 14.15 -9.51
N SER A 871 0.44 15.15 -10.10
CA SER A 871 1.67 15.77 -9.57
C SER A 871 1.42 16.66 -8.33
N ASP A 872 0.17 17.08 -8.10
CA ASP A 872 -0.26 17.92 -6.96
C ASP A 872 -0.48 17.13 -5.66
N GLN A 873 -0.17 15.83 -5.67
CA GLN A 873 -0.45 14.90 -4.59
C GLN A 873 0.80 14.14 -4.18
N TYR A 874 1.02 14.03 -2.87
CA TYR A 874 2.14 13.30 -2.29
C TYR A 874 1.63 12.08 -1.55
N TYR A 875 2.26 10.93 -1.79
CA TYR A 875 1.93 9.70 -1.10
C TYR A 875 2.84 9.55 0.11
N VAL A 876 2.26 9.47 1.31
CA VAL A 876 2.99 9.48 2.58
C VAL A 876 2.68 8.22 3.37
N ASN A 877 3.73 7.56 3.85
CA ASN A 877 3.68 6.59 4.92
C ASN A 877 4.37 7.15 6.15
N ALA A 878 3.74 7.04 7.31
CA ALA A 878 4.30 7.49 8.58
C ALA A 878 4.03 6.48 9.69
N GLN A 879 4.97 6.36 10.63
CA GLN A 879 4.85 5.52 11.80
C GLN A 879 5.24 6.29 13.06
N ALA A 880 4.57 5.97 14.17
CA ALA A 880 4.89 6.53 15.48
C ALA A 880 6.21 5.94 15.99
N GLY A 881 7.02 6.78 16.65
CA GLY A 881 8.25 6.31 17.27
C GLY A 881 9.34 5.90 16.27
N GLU A 882 10.20 5.00 16.73
CA GLU A 882 11.24 4.30 15.95
C GLU A 882 10.72 3.08 15.16
N ALA A 883 9.44 2.74 15.33
CA ALA A 883 8.85 1.59 14.65
C ALA A 883 8.94 1.76 13.12
N SER A 884 9.30 0.68 12.45
CA SER A 884 9.63 0.71 11.03
C SER A 884 8.41 0.97 10.14
N VAL A 885 8.53 1.97 9.26
CA VAL A 885 7.50 2.33 8.27
C VAL A 885 7.44 1.35 7.10
N THR A 886 8.61 0.99 6.57
CA THR A 886 8.73 0.15 5.35
C THR A 886 8.74 -1.33 5.65
N ASN A 887 8.91 -1.68 6.92
CA ASN A 887 8.91 -3.05 7.40
C ASN A 887 8.36 -3.15 8.83
N PRO A 888 7.05 -2.91 9.03
CA PRO A 888 6.43 -2.94 10.36
C PRO A 888 6.51 -4.34 10.96
N ALA A 889 6.51 -4.42 12.30
CA ALA A 889 6.43 -5.70 12.99
C ALA A 889 5.12 -6.43 12.64
N PRO A 890 5.08 -7.78 12.75
CA PRO A 890 3.84 -8.51 12.52
C PRO A 890 2.69 -7.95 13.37
N GLY A 891 1.61 -7.51 12.72
CA GLY A 891 0.41 -6.98 13.38
C GLY A 891 0.40 -5.50 13.63
N VAL A 892 1.48 -4.84 13.22
CA VAL A 892 1.57 -3.39 13.24
C VAL A 892 1.15 -2.85 11.88
N THR A 893 0.12 -1.99 11.87
CA THR A 893 -0.27 -1.23 10.69
C THR A 893 0.46 0.12 10.68
N THR A 894 0.83 0.59 9.50
CA THR A 894 1.48 1.90 9.29
C THR A 894 0.45 2.90 8.76
N GLU A 895 0.53 4.15 9.22
CA GLU A 895 -0.34 5.22 8.71
C GLU A 895 -0.01 5.53 7.25
N GLN A 896 -1.04 5.61 6.41
CA GLN A 896 -0.92 5.81 4.96
C GLN A 896 -1.92 6.86 4.52
N PHE A 897 -1.45 7.89 3.81
CA PHE A 897 -2.33 8.92 3.29
C PHE A 897 -1.79 9.60 2.03
N LEU A 898 -2.71 10.14 1.23
CA LEU A 898 -2.39 11.14 0.22
C LEU A 898 -2.51 12.54 0.83
N TYR A 899 -1.47 13.35 0.66
CA TYR A 899 -1.52 14.78 0.91
C TYR A 899 -1.84 15.53 -0.38
N ARG A 900 -2.85 16.40 -0.36
CA ARG A 900 -3.30 17.21 -1.50
C ARG A 900 -2.97 18.68 -1.27
N ARG A 901 -2.02 19.22 -2.02
CA ARG A 901 -1.60 20.61 -1.85
C ARG A 901 -2.72 21.57 -2.26
N GLY A 902 -3.07 22.50 -1.38
CA GLY A 902 -4.03 23.58 -1.67
C GLY A 902 -5.49 23.15 -1.83
N ARG A 903 -5.83 21.88 -1.57
CA ARG A 903 -7.21 21.34 -1.67
C ARG A 903 -7.71 20.86 -0.31
N SER A 904 -9.03 20.77 -0.14
CA SER A 904 -9.68 20.24 1.08
C SER A 904 -10.53 19.01 0.75
N PRO A 905 -10.47 17.93 1.55
CA PRO A 905 -9.55 17.71 2.68
C PRO A 905 -8.10 17.58 2.18
N ARG A 906 -7.15 18.03 3.01
CA ARG A 906 -5.72 17.96 2.69
C ARG A 906 -5.15 16.56 2.81
N LEU A 907 -5.69 15.76 3.73
CA LEU A 907 -5.27 14.40 4.02
C LEU A 907 -6.39 13.43 3.64
N VAL A 908 -6.04 12.40 2.86
CA VAL A 908 -6.94 11.30 2.51
C VAL A 908 -6.27 10.01 2.97
N TYR A 909 -6.78 9.40 4.03
CA TYR A 909 -6.20 8.21 4.65
C TYR A 909 -6.62 6.93 3.94
N TYR A 910 -5.67 6.01 3.81
CA TYR A 910 -5.85 4.64 3.33
C TYR A 910 -5.68 3.62 4.46
N ALA A 911 -4.87 3.95 5.47
CA ALA A 911 -4.68 3.13 6.67
C ALA A 911 -4.25 4.01 7.85
N ARG A 912 -4.54 3.55 9.07
CA ARG A 912 -4.09 4.16 10.34
C ARG A 912 -3.00 3.31 11.00
N SER A 913 -2.17 3.95 11.81
CA SER A 913 -1.21 3.23 12.65
C SER A 913 -1.93 2.48 13.77
N SER A 914 -1.52 1.24 14.06
CA SER A 914 -2.02 0.47 15.21
C SER A 914 -1.24 0.75 16.50
N LEU A 915 -0.18 1.56 16.44
CA LEU A 915 0.63 1.97 17.60
C LEU A 915 0.05 3.20 18.31
N LEU A 916 -0.97 3.82 17.75
CA LEU A 916 -1.66 4.97 18.32
C LEU A 916 -3.11 4.59 18.68
N PRO A 917 -3.69 5.23 19.71
CA PRO A 917 -5.10 5.09 20.02
C PRO A 917 -6.02 5.47 18.85
N ASP A 918 -7.21 4.88 18.81
CA ASP A 918 -8.22 5.14 17.77
C ASP A 918 -8.52 6.65 17.63
N GLY A 919 -8.33 7.17 16.42
CA GLY A 919 -8.60 8.58 16.08
C GLY A 919 -7.39 9.52 16.15
N GLU A 920 -6.26 9.07 16.70
CA GLU A 920 -5.01 9.82 16.67
C GLU A 920 -4.29 9.71 15.32
N GLN A 921 -3.39 10.65 15.04
CA GLN A 921 -2.65 10.74 13.77
C GLN A 921 -1.15 10.73 14.06
N VAL A 922 -0.36 10.04 13.23
CA VAL A 922 1.10 10.06 13.36
C VAL A 922 1.63 11.45 13.02
N LEU A 923 1.09 12.06 11.97
CA LEU A 923 1.37 13.44 11.57
C LEU A 923 0.12 14.29 11.72
N SER A 924 0.25 15.43 12.42
CA SER A 924 -0.75 16.48 12.39
C SER A 924 -0.84 17.12 11.00
N THR A 925 -1.96 17.78 10.70
CA THR A 925 -2.12 18.48 9.42
C THR A 925 -1.05 19.55 9.19
N ALA A 926 -0.61 20.24 10.25
CA ALA A 926 0.44 21.25 10.15
C ALA A 926 1.81 20.64 9.81
N GLU A 927 2.16 19.51 10.45
CA GLU A 927 3.39 18.77 10.13
C GLU A 927 3.36 18.22 8.70
N ALA A 928 2.19 17.74 8.24
CA ALA A 928 2.03 17.31 6.85
C ALA A 928 2.17 18.46 5.84
N ASP A 929 1.66 19.66 6.17
CA ASP A 929 1.85 20.86 5.35
C ASP A 929 3.33 21.26 5.26
N GLU A 930 4.05 21.21 6.39
CA GLU A 930 5.48 21.51 6.46
C GLU A 930 6.29 20.51 5.63
N LEU A 931 6.05 19.21 5.83
CA LEU A 931 6.68 18.14 5.05
C LEU A 931 6.45 18.33 3.56
N ALA A 932 5.20 18.58 3.15
CA ALA A 932 4.85 18.82 1.75
C ALA A 932 5.61 20.01 1.15
N CYS A 933 5.81 21.07 1.92
CA CYS A 933 6.57 22.23 1.47
C CYS A 933 8.06 21.91 1.28
N VAL A 934 8.67 21.17 2.23
CA VAL A 934 10.08 20.75 2.15
C VAL A 934 10.29 19.80 0.97
N VAL A 935 9.43 18.80 0.79
CA VAL A 935 9.65 17.78 -0.26
C VAL A 935 9.35 18.29 -1.65
N GLN A 936 8.47 19.28 -1.82
CA GLN A 936 8.35 19.98 -3.10
C GLN A 936 9.64 20.73 -3.44
N ARG A 937 10.25 21.40 -2.47
CA ARG A 937 11.52 22.08 -2.70
C ARG A 937 12.63 21.10 -3.08
N ILE A 938 12.65 19.92 -2.47
CA ILE A 938 13.57 18.83 -2.85
C ILE A 938 13.30 18.40 -4.29
N HIS A 939 12.04 18.14 -4.65
CA HIS A 939 11.64 17.75 -6.00
C HIS A 939 12.14 18.74 -7.05
N ASP A 940 11.79 20.02 -6.90
CA ASP A 940 12.13 21.08 -7.86
C ASP A 940 13.65 21.29 -8.00
N TYR A 941 14.41 21.04 -6.92
CA TYR A 941 15.87 21.16 -6.93
C TYR A 941 16.55 19.97 -7.62
N PHE A 942 16.06 18.76 -7.38
CA PHE A 942 16.68 17.53 -7.88
C PHE A 942 16.29 17.20 -9.33
N GLN A 943 15.08 17.54 -9.78
CA GLN A 943 14.60 17.24 -11.13
C GLN A 943 15.59 17.68 -12.24
N PRO A 944 16.03 18.96 -12.34
CA PRO A 944 16.93 19.37 -13.40
C PRO A 944 18.36 18.79 -13.28
N ARG A 945 18.71 18.19 -12.14
CA ARG A 945 20.04 17.58 -11.90
C ARG A 945 20.06 16.10 -12.25
N LEU A 946 18.97 15.40 -11.95
CA LEU A 946 18.82 13.97 -12.20
C LEU A 946 18.22 13.67 -13.57
N ASP A 947 17.40 14.58 -14.10
CA ASP A 947 16.80 14.51 -15.43
C ASP A 947 17.01 15.84 -16.19
N PRO A 948 18.27 16.17 -16.55
CA PRO A 948 18.58 17.43 -17.22
C PRO A 948 17.97 17.55 -18.62
N ALA A 949 17.59 16.42 -19.23
CA ALA A 949 16.92 16.38 -20.53
C ALA A 949 15.39 16.53 -20.42
N GLY A 950 14.82 16.41 -19.22
CA GLY A 950 13.37 16.45 -18.99
C GLY A 950 12.64 15.26 -19.63
N GLU A 951 13.31 14.13 -19.82
CA GLU A 951 12.75 12.94 -20.47
C GLU A 951 11.80 12.19 -19.53
N ASN A 952 12.04 12.26 -18.22
CA ASN A 952 11.20 11.66 -17.21
C ASN A 952 10.06 12.61 -16.80
N ARG A 953 9.00 12.62 -17.62
CA ARG A 953 7.74 13.35 -17.32
C ARG A 953 7.09 12.93 -15.99
N TRP A 954 7.42 11.74 -15.52
CA TRP A 954 6.94 11.14 -14.28
C TRP A 954 7.96 11.25 -13.15
N PHE A 955 8.87 12.23 -13.22
CA PHE A 955 9.87 12.44 -12.18
C PHE A 955 9.21 12.51 -10.80
N ALA A 956 9.80 11.78 -9.86
CA ALA A 956 9.39 11.74 -8.47
C ALA A 956 10.62 11.44 -7.61
N MET A 957 10.60 11.92 -6.38
CA MET A 957 11.61 11.64 -5.37
C MET A 957 10.98 10.80 -4.26
N ASP A 958 11.74 9.84 -3.77
CA ASP A 958 11.52 9.08 -2.55
C ASP A 958 12.32 9.74 -1.43
N VAL A 959 11.63 10.29 -0.43
CA VAL A 959 12.21 11.08 0.66
C VAL A 959 11.89 10.43 2.00
N GLU A 960 12.94 10.05 2.75
CA GLU A 960 12.82 9.57 4.13
C GLU A 960 12.92 10.75 5.10
N PHE A 961 11.99 10.84 6.05
CA PHE A 961 11.95 11.89 7.07
C PHE A 961 11.77 11.32 8.48
N LYS A 962 12.08 12.15 9.48
CA LYS A 962 11.83 11.90 10.90
C LYS A 962 11.33 13.17 11.60
N LEU A 963 10.56 12.99 12.66
CA LEU A 963 10.27 14.02 13.66
C LEU A 963 11.04 13.68 14.92
N VAL A 964 11.99 14.52 15.32
CA VAL A 964 12.94 14.23 16.40
C VAL A 964 12.70 15.09 17.63
N GLY A 965 12.92 14.49 18.81
CA GLY A 965 12.84 15.17 20.09
C GLY A 965 11.43 15.64 20.49
N PRO A 966 11.27 16.25 21.67
CA PRO A 966 9.96 16.62 22.22
C PRO A 966 9.25 17.72 21.40
N GLY A 967 10.01 18.51 20.64
CA GLY A 967 9.47 19.51 19.71
C GLY A 967 8.95 18.93 18.38
N ARG A 968 9.24 17.65 18.11
CA ARG A 968 8.89 16.96 16.85
C ARG A 968 9.45 17.67 15.62
N ASP A 969 10.71 18.07 15.67
CA ASP A 969 11.36 18.82 14.59
C ASP A 969 11.56 17.95 13.34
N LEU A 970 11.16 18.45 12.15
CA LEU A 970 11.27 17.72 10.89
C LEU A 970 12.71 17.66 10.38
N VAL A 971 13.23 16.45 10.19
CA VAL A 971 14.56 16.17 9.63
C VAL A 971 14.45 15.24 8.43
N ILE A 972 15.15 15.57 7.34
CA ILE A 972 15.26 14.72 6.14
C ILE A 972 16.48 13.83 6.27
N LYS A 973 16.26 12.52 6.21
CA LYS A 973 17.29 11.49 6.36
C LYS A 973 17.91 11.08 5.02
N GLN A 974 17.12 11.10 3.96
CA GLN A 974 17.52 10.66 2.62
C GLN A 974 16.56 11.21 1.58
N ALA A 975 17.06 11.47 0.37
CA ALA A 975 16.25 11.74 -0.81
C ALA A 975 16.88 11.05 -2.03
N ARG A 976 16.10 10.34 -2.83
CA ARG A 976 16.56 9.64 -4.03
C ARG A 976 15.50 9.64 -5.14
N PRO A 977 15.86 9.42 -6.41
CA PRO A 977 14.88 9.28 -7.47
C PRO A 977 13.96 8.08 -7.23
N TYR A 978 12.66 8.24 -7.48
CA TYR A 978 11.67 7.18 -7.46
C TYR A 978 11.27 6.78 -8.88
N VAL A 979 11.21 5.48 -9.16
CA VAL A 979 10.85 4.94 -10.48
C VAL A 979 9.43 4.41 -10.44
N LEU A 980 8.52 5.09 -11.14
CA LEU A 980 7.16 4.58 -11.40
C LEU A 980 7.22 3.45 -12.43
N ALA A 981 6.45 2.36 -12.29
CA ALA A 981 6.49 1.25 -13.25
C ALA A 981 5.76 1.60 -14.56
N ASP A 982 6.23 1.01 -15.67
CA ASP A 982 5.72 1.30 -17.01
C ASP A 982 4.26 0.88 -17.21
N ALA A 983 3.77 -0.16 -16.52
CA ALA A 983 2.39 -0.64 -16.64
C ALA A 983 1.33 0.39 -16.16
N GLY A 984 1.76 1.41 -15.39
CA GLY A 984 0.90 2.50 -14.90
C GLY A 984 1.36 3.89 -15.32
N ARG A 985 2.35 4.00 -16.23
CA ARG A 985 2.77 5.28 -16.80
C ARG A 985 1.85 5.62 -17.97
N PRO A 986 1.09 6.72 -17.91
CA PRO A 986 0.38 7.22 -19.07
C PRO A 986 1.38 7.44 -20.21
N THR A 987 1.06 6.91 -21.38
CA THR A 987 1.89 7.04 -22.59
C THR A 987 1.76 8.41 -23.25
N ASP A 988 0.93 9.27 -22.69
CA ASP A 988 0.46 10.50 -23.30
C ASP A 988 0.65 11.68 -22.33
N CYS A 989 1.02 12.84 -22.87
CA CYS A 989 1.05 14.14 -22.18
C CYS A 989 -0.35 14.66 -21.81
N ARG A 990 -1.35 13.79 -21.89
CA ARG A 990 -2.71 13.99 -21.44
C ARG A 990 -2.87 14.20 -19.92
N GLU A 991 -1.92 14.86 -19.21
CA GLU A 991 -2.17 15.67 -18.01
C GLU A 991 -0.85 16.29 -17.46
N PHE A 992 -0.95 17.58 -17.08
CA PHE A 992 -0.24 18.25 -15.99
C PHE A 992 -1.28 18.89 -15.08
#